data_AF-A0A7X9AW81-F1
#
_entry.id   AF-A0A7X9AW81-F1
#
_cell.length_a   1.000
_cell.length_b   1.000
_cell.length_c   1.000
_cell.angle_alpha   90.00
_cell.angle_beta   90.00
_cell.angle_gamma   90.00
#
_symmetry.space_group_name_H-M   'P 1'
#
loop_
_entity.id
_entity.type
_entity.pdbx_description
1 polymer ?
#
loop_
_entity_poly.entity_id
_entity_poly.type
_entity_poly.pdbx_seq_one_letter_code
_entity_poly.pdbx_strand_id
1 'polypeptide(L)'
;MKKLYADFLQKIDAGNLKRCTEELAAIEMGQTFRHYRMAAEYVLKLMQKNGFSNAEIIDFPADGRTVFQDKKMPLAWDASIGRLTLLDAPEEEVVADYSVHPFHLIKGSVATPPEGLVTRIITEQQFLAGEDPRGALIMLEPMTWPRANVLVPILDQGGLGIISDFVMGRYKSPDSLQWVNACTEGTDWHVTEEDRPFIGFTVSAKVGNRIRQQANSGALKVRVECDGRRYSGKLPLITAMLPGKRKQELWIIAHMYEPLLNDDSNGVIAGIEAARQIMLKGTPEYSLRLVFAMELYGYAAYTASRGSNLKNEVIGGCNLDGLGCVSNETMDLYAAGPAVPFFGNDLLKDAEKELKDVLNLKYKGTAYFDDMFIGDPTVGVPTVGLHGRNGGFWHNSMQCSTDFIDWKLFHKNTAMAAAYLYKVANYTGKASKKIPVTIEPIQSPWRDYARQMRIARKEAGFPHSLAKVPQKERISLPGGVMYDAFANVLCNMDGEKDLAQIIREAETETGKIKTEAEVKKYIDSVNFLVDYGYLEAIERPVIKAPEILEALQELGVARADVLLVHASVSKCGYIDGGAETVIKSIAAAAETVLFPTFTRPYIYLGGLNKGYNYRPYDPADYDAIWTGSIGKTLLRKFPEAIRSSHVTHSWAGLGCRAAACLDSHEACDSPTGRNSPMGKALDMDGKILYFGTGVAPTTFLHYLEDICNVPYLEAAVCRVKNPDSSLQTVLIEKHLPGHRDFYRKDAENCKFFRRAVADGLEIHSIQLGMGKLQLIDLRRLYEIGMHLLSEDPCILLCDDPNCLYCRKYH
;
A
#
# COMPACT_ATOMS: atom_id res chain seq x y z
N MET A 1 -20.70 35.14 7.10
CA MET A 1 -19.61 34.44 7.81
C MET A 1 -18.79 35.40 8.66
N LYS A 2 -18.26 36.50 8.10
CA LYS A 2 -17.37 37.47 8.81
C LYS A 2 -17.85 37.87 10.22
N LYS A 3 -19.13 38.24 10.38
CA LYS A 3 -19.70 38.64 11.69
C LYS A 3 -19.72 37.51 12.73
N LEU A 4 -20.07 36.29 12.31
CA LEU A 4 -20.08 35.11 13.21
C LEU A 4 -18.66 34.76 13.64
N TYR A 5 -17.72 34.76 12.70
CA TYR A 5 -16.31 34.54 12.97
C TYR A 5 -15.76 35.53 14.00
N ALA A 6 -15.99 36.84 13.81
CA ALA A 6 -15.53 37.88 14.73
C ALA A 6 -16.13 37.72 16.15
N ASP A 7 -17.41 37.34 16.25
CA ASP A 7 -18.08 37.11 17.52
C ASP A 7 -17.49 35.89 18.27
N PHE A 8 -17.25 34.78 17.58
CA PHE A 8 -16.60 33.61 18.20
C PHE A 8 -15.14 33.89 18.57
N LEU A 9 -14.39 34.60 17.73
CA LEU A 9 -13.00 34.99 18.00
C LEU A 9 -12.88 35.84 19.28
N GLN A 10 -13.90 36.63 19.62
CA GLN A 10 -13.91 37.42 20.85
C GLN A 10 -14.27 36.58 22.09
N LYS A 11 -15.09 35.53 21.92
CA LYS A 11 -15.67 34.74 23.02
C LYS A 11 -14.87 33.50 23.40
N ILE A 12 -14.06 32.99 22.48
CA ILE A 12 -13.22 31.82 22.73
C ILE A 12 -12.03 32.24 23.58
N ASP A 13 -11.78 31.49 24.65
CA ASP A 13 -10.65 31.69 25.54
C ASP A 13 -9.41 30.98 24.98
N ALA A 14 -8.51 31.75 24.37
CA ALA A 14 -7.26 31.25 23.81
C ALA A 14 -6.34 30.60 24.85
N GLY A 15 -6.34 31.09 26.10
CA GLY A 15 -5.53 30.52 27.18
C GLY A 15 -6.06 29.16 27.60
N ASN A 16 -7.39 29.02 27.68
CA ASN A 16 -8.04 27.75 27.96
C ASN A 16 -7.84 26.72 26.83
N LEU A 17 -7.93 27.14 25.57
CA LEU A 17 -7.60 26.30 24.41
C LEU A 17 -6.19 25.72 24.54
N LYS A 18 -5.19 26.60 24.71
CA LYS A 18 -3.79 26.20 24.87
C LYS A 18 -3.61 25.17 25.98
N ARG A 19 -4.08 25.50 27.18
CA ARG A 19 -3.94 24.66 28.36
C ARG A 19 -4.58 23.28 28.16
N CYS A 20 -5.81 23.22 27.63
CA CYS A 20 -6.50 21.94 27.47
C CYS A 20 -5.86 21.05 26.40
N THR A 21 -5.31 21.66 25.32
CA THR A 21 -4.57 20.93 24.27
C THR A 21 -3.26 20.38 24.82
N GLU A 22 -2.50 21.18 25.57
CA GLU A 22 -1.27 20.73 26.24
C GLU A 22 -1.54 19.60 27.24
N GLU A 23 -2.60 19.70 28.04
CA GLU A 23 -3.00 18.66 29.00
C GLU A 23 -3.39 17.34 28.31
N LEU A 24 -4.14 17.39 27.21
CA LEU A 24 -4.52 16.19 26.45
C LEU A 24 -3.29 15.52 25.81
N ALA A 25 -2.49 16.28 25.07
CA ALA A 25 -1.31 15.76 24.38
C ALA A 25 -0.29 15.16 25.37
N ALA A 26 -0.14 15.75 26.57
CA ALA A 26 0.72 15.21 27.61
C ALA A 26 0.25 13.84 28.13
N ILE A 27 -1.06 13.60 28.19
CA ILE A 27 -1.62 12.29 28.55
C ILE A 27 -1.40 11.30 27.40
N GLU A 28 -1.62 11.73 26.15
CA GLU A 28 -1.50 10.89 24.96
C GLU A 28 -0.05 10.54 24.61
N MET A 29 0.93 11.33 25.08
CA MET A 29 2.37 11.16 24.84
C MET A 29 2.87 9.73 25.05
N GLY A 30 2.33 9.05 26.07
CA GLY A 30 2.68 7.67 26.36
C GLY A 30 2.23 6.66 25.31
N GLN A 31 1.36 6.99 24.36
CA GLN A 31 0.98 6.17 23.17
C GLN A 31 0.56 4.71 23.43
N THR A 32 0.21 4.36 24.67
CA THR A 32 -0.25 3.02 25.07
C THR A 32 -1.77 3.01 25.27
N PHE A 33 -2.39 1.84 25.30
CA PHE A 33 -3.82 1.72 25.59
C PHE A 33 -4.21 2.17 27.01
N ARG A 34 -3.30 2.09 27.99
CA ARG A 34 -3.50 2.73 29.30
C ARG A 34 -3.66 4.25 29.18
N HIS A 35 -2.77 4.92 28.46
CA HIS A 35 -2.82 6.35 28.18
C HIS A 35 -4.06 6.73 27.36
N TYR A 36 -4.50 5.88 26.42
CA TYR A 36 -5.73 6.11 25.66
C TYR A 36 -6.97 6.12 26.57
N ARG A 37 -7.05 5.22 27.55
CA ARG A 37 -8.10 5.26 28.58
C ARG A 37 -8.06 6.56 29.38
N MET A 38 -6.87 6.97 29.84
CA MET A 38 -6.70 8.20 30.61
C MET A 38 -7.10 9.45 29.81
N ALA A 39 -6.74 9.50 28.53
CA ALA A 39 -7.11 10.58 27.62
C ALA A 39 -8.64 10.64 27.45
N ALA A 40 -9.29 9.49 27.23
CA ALA A 40 -10.74 9.40 27.13
C ALA A 40 -11.46 9.87 28.41
N GLU A 41 -10.96 9.49 29.59
CA GLU A 41 -11.51 9.95 30.87
C GLU A 41 -11.31 11.45 31.11
N TYR A 42 -10.17 12.00 30.68
CA TYR A 42 -9.91 13.44 30.72
C TYR A 42 -10.88 14.20 29.81
N VAL A 43 -11.05 13.77 28.56
CA VAL A 43 -11.97 14.39 27.60
C VAL A 43 -13.42 14.28 28.07
N LEU A 44 -13.83 13.12 28.60
CA LEU A 44 -15.15 12.95 29.21
C LEU A 44 -15.42 14.01 30.30
N LYS A 45 -14.50 14.15 31.26
CA LYS A 45 -14.62 15.15 32.34
C LYS A 45 -14.62 16.57 31.81
N LEU A 46 -13.79 16.85 30.80
CA LEU A 46 -13.73 18.15 30.15
C LEU A 46 -15.07 18.48 29.48
N MET A 47 -15.66 17.56 28.72
CA MET A 47 -16.96 17.74 28.08
C MET A 47 -18.07 18.00 29.12
N GLN A 48 -18.12 17.21 30.20
CA GLN A 48 -19.09 17.39 31.28
C GLN A 48 -18.95 18.77 31.95
N LYS A 49 -17.73 19.22 32.23
CA LYS A 49 -17.44 20.56 32.76
C LYS A 49 -17.88 21.68 31.80
N ASN A 50 -17.90 21.41 30.50
CA ASN A 50 -18.33 22.34 29.45
C ASN A 50 -19.83 22.24 29.10
N GLY A 51 -20.63 21.52 29.91
CA GLY A 51 -22.10 21.48 29.80
C GLY A 51 -22.67 20.25 29.10
N PHE A 52 -21.83 19.33 28.61
CA PHE A 52 -22.25 18.08 27.98
C PHE A 52 -22.42 16.96 29.03
N SER A 53 -23.43 17.08 29.88
CA SER A 53 -23.68 16.13 30.99
C SER A 53 -23.97 14.69 30.53
N ASN A 54 -24.41 14.52 29.28
CA ASN A 54 -24.64 13.23 28.62
C ASN A 54 -23.41 12.68 27.88
N ALA A 55 -22.23 13.28 28.06
CA ALA A 55 -21.01 12.72 27.52
C ALA A 55 -20.73 11.34 28.13
N GLU A 56 -20.31 10.40 27.29
CA GLU A 56 -20.05 9.01 27.69
C GLU A 56 -18.83 8.43 26.94
N ILE A 57 -18.28 7.35 27.51
CA ILE A 57 -17.26 6.51 26.85
C ILE A 57 -17.93 5.22 26.38
N ILE A 58 -17.76 4.90 25.11
CA ILE A 58 -18.16 3.63 24.50
C ILE A 58 -16.90 2.83 24.21
N ASP A 59 -16.89 1.57 24.64
CA ASP A 59 -15.75 0.66 24.39
C ASP A 59 -16.01 -0.23 23.18
N PHE A 60 -15.09 -0.20 22.22
CA PHE A 60 -15.03 -1.15 21.12
C PHE A 60 -13.91 -2.18 21.33
N PRO A 61 -13.98 -3.37 20.71
CA PRO A 61 -12.90 -4.35 20.80
C PRO A 61 -11.58 -3.81 20.24
N ALA A 62 -10.48 -4.08 20.95
CA ALA A 62 -9.11 -3.91 20.47
C ALA A 62 -8.40 -5.27 20.54
N ASP A 63 -8.85 -6.20 19.70
CA ASP A 63 -8.48 -7.61 19.77
C ASP A 63 -7.70 -8.12 18.56
N GLY A 64 -7.37 -7.26 17.60
CA GLY A 64 -6.59 -7.63 16.42
C GLY A 64 -7.36 -8.42 15.36
N ARG A 65 -8.67 -8.64 15.53
CA ARG A 65 -9.45 -9.56 14.68
C ARG A 65 -10.88 -9.13 14.39
N THR A 66 -11.52 -8.38 15.29
CA THR A 66 -12.84 -7.82 15.06
C THR A 66 -12.78 -6.87 13.87
N VAL A 67 -13.80 -6.88 13.02
CA VAL A 67 -13.82 -6.07 11.79
C VAL A 67 -15.08 -5.21 11.75
N PHE A 68 -14.91 -3.91 11.46
CA PHE A 68 -16.02 -3.00 11.16
C PHE A 68 -15.77 -2.32 9.82
N GLN A 69 -16.71 -2.40 8.87
CA GLN A 69 -16.59 -1.77 7.53
C GLN A 69 -15.25 -2.08 6.81
N ASP A 70 -14.78 -3.32 7.00
CA ASP A 70 -13.48 -3.85 6.58
C ASP A 70 -12.22 -3.22 7.22
N LYS A 71 -12.36 -2.55 8.37
CA LYS A 71 -11.24 -2.13 9.21
C LYS A 71 -11.05 -3.16 10.31
N LYS A 72 -9.92 -3.84 10.29
CA LYS A 72 -9.54 -4.77 11.35
C LYS A 72 -9.10 -3.98 12.58
N MET A 73 -9.75 -4.20 13.70
CA MET A 73 -9.48 -3.47 14.94
C MET A 73 -8.06 -3.78 15.45
N PRO A 74 -7.35 -2.79 16.02
CA PRO A 74 -5.98 -2.98 16.52
C PRO A 74 -5.93 -3.97 17.68
N LEU A 75 -4.77 -4.59 17.92
CA LEU A 75 -4.44 -5.13 19.24
C LEU A 75 -4.16 -3.99 20.23
N ALA A 76 -4.59 -4.17 21.47
CA ALA A 76 -4.13 -3.31 22.55
C ALA A 76 -2.63 -3.50 22.77
N TRP A 77 -1.94 -2.40 23.06
CA TRP A 77 -0.50 -2.39 23.28
C TRP A 77 -0.12 -1.47 24.44
N ASP A 78 0.70 -1.98 25.34
CA ASP A 78 1.34 -1.21 26.41
C ASP A 78 2.84 -1.51 26.47
N ALA A 79 3.62 -0.50 26.86
CA ALA A 79 5.03 -0.61 27.19
C ALA A 79 5.40 0.44 28.25
N SER A 80 6.40 0.13 29.06
CA SER A 80 7.04 1.06 29.99
C SER A 80 8.57 1.08 29.86
N ILE A 81 9.14 0.07 29.18
CA ILE A 81 10.55 -0.10 28.92
C ILE A 81 10.75 -0.31 27.42
N GLY A 82 11.66 0.47 26.86
CA GLY A 82 12.11 0.35 25.48
C GLY A 82 13.48 0.99 25.38
N ARG A 83 14.54 0.22 25.61
CA ARG A 83 15.90 0.71 25.65
C ARG A 83 16.78 -0.03 24.65
N LEU A 84 17.61 0.75 23.95
CA LEU A 84 18.62 0.28 23.02
C LEU A 84 20.00 0.79 23.48
N THR A 85 20.88 -0.11 23.90
CA THR A 85 22.22 0.22 24.41
C THR A 85 23.31 -0.37 23.53
N LEU A 86 24.14 0.48 22.92
CA LEU A 86 25.32 0.04 22.17
C LEU A 86 26.39 -0.47 23.15
N LEU A 87 26.92 -1.67 22.90
CA LEU A 87 27.89 -2.33 23.79
C LEU A 87 29.35 -2.20 23.32
N ASP A 88 29.57 -2.04 22.02
CA ASP A 88 30.93 -1.97 21.44
C ASP A 88 31.44 -0.52 21.25
N ALA A 89 30.77 0.46 21.85
CA ALA A 89 31.27 1.82 21.98
C ALA A 89 32.32 1.90 23.11
N PRO A 90 33.20 2.93 23.16
CA PRO A 90 34.20 3.07 24.23
C PRO A 90 33.62 3.03 25.64
N GLU A 91 32.34 3.39 25.77
CA GLU A 91 31.49 3.23 26.94
C GLU A 91 30.11 2.71 26.49
N GLU A 92 29.43 1.92 27.31
CA GLU A 92 28.04 1.53 27.03
C GLU A 92 27.17 2.78 26.88
N GLU A 93 26.45 2.89 25.77
CA GLU A 93 25.67 4.09 25.47
C GLU A 93 24.21 3.76 25.15
N VAL A 94 23.30 4.39 25.87
CA VAL A 94 21.86 4.32 25.59
C VAL A 94 21.53 5.29 24.45
N VAL A 95 21.12 4.74 23.31
CA VAL A 95 20.84 5.50 22.08
C VAL A 95 19.36 5.65 21.76
N ALA A 96 18.51 4.87 22.41
CA ALA A 96 17.07 5.01 22.42
C ALA A 96 16.55 4.62 23.81
N ASP A 97 15.68 5.44 24.40
CA ASP A 97 15.04 5.14 25.69
C ASP A 97 13.62 5.70 25.73
N TYR A 98 12.65 4.80 25.83
CA TYR A 98 11.22 5.12 25.91
C TYR A 98 10.88 6.08 27.06
N SER A 99 11.58 5.98 28.18
CA SER A 99 11.37 6.84 29.35
C SER A 99 11.85 8.27 29.14
N VAL A 100 12.79 8.48 28.20
CA VAL A 100 13.26 9.80 27.77
C VAL A 100 12.30 10.40 26.75
N HIS A 101 11.92 9.63 25.74
CA HIS A 101 10.89 10.03 24.78
C HIS A 101 10.18 8.79 24.22
N PRO A 102 8.84 8.68 24.33
CA PRO A 102 8.11 7.47 23.92
C PRO A 102 8.34 7.04 22.47
N PHE A 103 8.53 8.00 21.54
CA PHE A 103 8.75 7.69 20.11
C PHE A 103 9.98 6.83 19.85
N HIS A 104 10.91 6.72 20.80
CA HIS A 104 12.04 5.81 20.69
C HIS A 104 11.60 4.35 20.51
N LEU A 105 10.46 3.93 21.04
CA LEU A 105 9.91 2.60 20.82
C LEU A 105 8.78 2.67 19.79
N ILE A 106 8.93 1.89 18.71
CA ILE A 106 7.90 1.78 17.67
C ILE A 106 6.71 1.01 18.26
N LYS A 107 5.50 1.59 18.11
CA LYS A 107 4.25 1.01 18.60
C LYS A 107 4.08 -0.40 18.06
N GLY A 108 3.71 -1.33 18.94
CA GLY A 108 3.57 -2.75 18.61
C GLY A 108 4.84 -3.57 18.88
N SER A 109 5.97 -3.00 19.28
CA SER A 109 7.15 -3.79 19.68
C SER A 109 6.81 -4.81 20.79
N VAL A 110 7.39 -6.01 20.71
CA VAL A 110 7.19 -7.08 21.70
C VAL A 110 8.28 -7.11 22.77
N ALA A 111 7.99 -7.76 23.89
CA ALA A 111 8.93 -7.90 24.99
C ALA A 111 10.16 -8.75 24.63
N THR A 112 11.31 -8.35 25.16
CA THR A 112 12.51 -9.19 25.26
C THR A 112 12.43 -10.13 26.47
N PRO A 113 13.37 -11.09 26.63
CA PRO A 113 13.57 -11.75 27.91
C PRO A 113 13.79 -10.73 29.05
N PRO A 114 13.42 -11.06 30.32
CA PRO A 114 13.56 -10.14 31.46
C PRO A 114 14.98 -9.60 31.69
N GLU A 115 16.00 -10.38 31.37
CA GLU A 115 17.42 -10.01 31.44
C GLU A 115 17.91 -9.12 30.28
N GLY A 116 17.02 -8.81 29.33
CA GLY A 116 17.34 -8.15 28.07
C GLY A 116 17.87 -9.13 27.02
N LEU A 117 17.95 -8.66 25.78
CA LEU A 117 18.46 -9.42 24.64
C LEU A 117 19.75 -8.77 24.13
N VAL A 118 20.87 -9.47 24.24
CA VAL A 118 22.11 -9.07 23.56
C VAL A 118 22.11 -9.65 22.16
N THR A 119 22.17 -8.76 21.17
CA THR A 119 22.24 -9.13 19.75
C THR A 119 23.16 -8.20 18.99
N ARG A 120 23.18 -8.30 17.66
CA ARG A 120 23.92 -7.42 16.75
C ARG A 120 22.99 -6.59 15.88
N ILE A 121 23.54 -5.49 15.39
CA ILE A 121 22.96 -4.64 14.37
C ILE A 121 23.67 -4.91 13.05
N ILE A 122 22.89 -5.03 11.96
CA ILE A 122 23.42 -4.89 10.60
C ILE A 122 22.71 -3.73 9.91
N THR A 123 23.36 -3.13 8.94
CA THR A 123 22.77 -2.08 8.11
C THR A 123 21.82 -2.66 7.07
N GLU A 124 20.88 -1.84 6.60
CA GLU A 124 20.05 -2.16 5.45
C GLU A 124 20.91 -2.55 4.23
N GLN A 125 22.04 -1.88 3.98
CA GLN A 125 22.95 -2.24 2.89
C GLN A 125 23.55 -3.64 3.07
N GLN A 126 24.00 -4.00 4.27
CA GLN A 126 24.50 -5.33 4.58
C GLN A 126 23.43 -6.41 4.36
N PHE A 127 22.22 -6.18 4.86
CA PHE A 127 21.09 -7.07 4.64
C PHE A 127 20.78 -7.27 3.15
N LEU A 128 20.72 -6.17 2.38
CA LEU A 128 20.45 -6.22 0.94
C LEU A 128 21.60 -6.82 0.13
N ALA A 129 22.84 -6.76 0.64
CA ALA A 129 24.00 -7.48 0.13
C ALA A 129 24.02 -8.98 0.56
N GLY A 130 22.97 -9.44 1.24
CA GLY A 130 22.76 -10.82 1.65
C GLY A 130 23.59 -11.26 2.84
N GLU A 131 23.90 -10.34 3.75
CA GLU A 131 24.28 -10.73 5.11
C GLU A 131 23.08 -11.40 5.79
N ASP A 132 23.35 -12.48 6.54
CA ASP A 132 22.32 -13.23 7.26
C ASP A 132 21.67 -12.32 8.32
N PRO A 133 20.36 -12.04 8.28
CA PRO A 133 19.71 -11.18 9.26
C PRO A 133 19.25 -11.93 10.52
N ARG A 134 19.39 -13.26 10.57
CA ARG A 134 18.84 -14.07 11.67
C ARG A 134 19.30 -13.56 13.03
N GLY A 135 18.32 -13.24 13.87
CA GLY A 135 18.54 -12.73 15.22
C GLY A 135 19.05 -11.29 15.28
N ALA A 136 19.21 -10.56 14.18
CA ALA A 136 19.73 -9.18 14.18
C ALA A 136 18.61 -8.12 14.14
N LEU A 137 18.92 -6.91 14.60
CA LEU A 137 18.16 -5.70 14.27
C LEU A 137 18.74 -5.04 13.02
N ILE A 138 17.87 -4.53 12.14
CA ILE A 138 18.30 -3.88 10.89
C ILE A 138 18.24 -2.36 11.03
N MET A 139 19.38 -1.70 10.92
CA MET A 139 19.46 -0.23 10.84
C MET A 139 19.10 0.22 9.43
N LEU A 140 17.93 0.84 9.28
CA LEU A 140 17.41 1.31 8.00
C LEU A 140 18.23 2.48 7.44
N GLU A 141 18.13 2.70 6.13
CA GLU A 141 18.64 3.90 5.46
C GLU A 141 17.80 5.14 5.83
N PRO A 142 18.38 6.35 5.82
CA PRO A 142 17.74 7.60 6.28
C PRO A 142 16.35 7.91 5.72
N MET A 143 16.06 7.44 4.50
CA MET A 143 14.82 7.73 3.78
C MET A 143 13.92 6.50 3.63
N THR A 144 14.32 5.36 4.21
CA THR A 144 13.53 4.13 4.17
C THR A 144 12.41 4.21 5.20
N TRP A 145 11.17 4.18 4.73
CA TRP A 145 10.01 4.22 5.61
C TRP A 145 9.75 2.84 6.24
N PRO A 146 9.59 2.75 7.56
CA PRO A 146 9.29 1.48 8.25
C PRO A 146 7.86 0.97 7.99
N ARG A 147 7.64 0.31 6.85
CA ARG A 147 6.36 -0.30 6.43
C ARG A 147 6.52 -1.80 6.09
N ALA A 148 5.41 -2.46 5.77
CA ALA A 148 5.34 -3.88 5.41
C ALA A 148 6.38 -4.30 4.35
N ASN A 149 6.59 -3.49 3.30
CA ASN A 149 7.55 -3.81 2.23
C ASN A 149 9.02 -3.83 2.68
N VAL A 150 9.32 -3.34 3.89
CA VAL A 150 10.62 -3.38 4.55
C VAL A 150 10.62 -4.45 5.65
N LEU A 151 9.62 -4.41 6.53
CA LEU A 151 9.52 -5.30 7.68
C LEU A 151 9.36 -6.77 7.28
N VAL A 152 8.44 -7.08 6.36
CA VAL A 152 8.14 -8.47 5.95
C VAL A 152 9.39 -9.18 5.41
N PRO A 153 10.16 -8.61 4.45
CA PRO A 153 11.43 -9.20 4.03
C PRO A 153 12.46 -9.50 5.12
N ILE A 154 12.50 -8.66 6.16
CA ILE A 154 13.42 -8.82 7.29
C ILE A 154 12.95 -9.98 8.17
N LEU A 155 11.65 -10.02 8.50
CA LEU A 155 11.06 -11.09 9.31
C LEU A 155 11.05 -12.45 8.60
N ASP A 156 10.80 -12.47 7.28
CA ASP A 156 10.87 -13.68 6.43
C ASP A 156 12.21 -14.38 6.52
N GLN A 157 13.28 -13.61 6.76
CA GLN A 157 14.66 -14.11 6.84
C GLN A 157 15.16 -14.22 8.30
N GLY A 158 14.28 -14.04 9.28
CA GLY A 158 14.57 -14.24 10.70
C GLY A 158 15.19 -13.05 11.44
N GLY A 159 15.15 -11.84 10.84
CA GLY A 159 15.49 -10.62 11.57
C GLY A 159 14.52 -10.34 12.73
N LEU A 160 15.00 -9.68 13.77
CA LEU A 160 14.19 -9.35 14.96
C LEU A 160 13.31 -8.11 14.78
N GLY A 161 13.67 -7.25 13.82
CA GLY A 161 12.99 -5.99 13.55
C GLY A 161 13.97 -4.92 13.11
N ILE A 162 13.67 -3.66 13.43
CA ILE A 162 14.25 -2.50 12.75
C ILE A 162 14.69 -1.39 13.72
N ILE A 163 15.66 -0.61 13.27
CA ILE A 163 16.01 0.69 13.85
C ILE A 163 15.86 1.72 12.72
N SER A 164 15.01 2.71 12.93
CA SER A 164 14.72 3.76 11.96
C SER A 164 15.23 5.10 12.47
N ASP A 165 15.84 5.88 11.58
CA ASP A 165 16.01 7.31 11.79
C ASP A 165 15.30 8.14 10.72
N PHE A 166 14.39 7.51 9.96
CA PHE A 166 13.48 8.23 9.08
C PHE A 166 12.70 9.26 9.90
N VAL A 167 12.69 10.51 9.44
CA VAL A 167 11.92 11.58 10.06
C VAL A 167 11.53 12.62 9.02
N MET A 168 10.26 13.04 9.01
CA MET A 168 9.79 14.10 8.14
C MET A 168 10.42 15.44 8.54
N GLY A 169 10.95 16.18 7.57
CA GLY A 169 11.70 17.41 7.87
C GLY A 169 13.11 17.14 8.44
N ARG A 170 13.69 15.96 8.20
CA ARG A 170 15.03 15.52 8.66
C ARG A 170 16.12 16.59 8.69
N TYR A 171 16.31 17.32 7.58
CA TYR A 171 17.39 18.31 7.50
C TYR A 171 17.10 19.59 8.29
N LYS A 172 15.83 19.86 8.63
CA LYS A 172 15.41 21.00 9.45
C LYS A 172 15.36 20.66 10.95
N SER A 173 15.26 19.37 11.28
CA SER A 173 15.05 18.89 12.65
C SER A 173 15.84 17.59 12.91
N PRO A 174 17.18 17.63 12.85
CA PRO A 174 18.01 16.42 12.89
C PRO A 174 17.98 15.66 14.23
N ASP A 175 17.60 16.35 15.31
CA ASP A 175 17.50 15.77 16.66
C ASP A 175 16.09 15.23 16.97
N SER A 176 15.13 15.42 16.06
CA SER A 176 13.76 14.96 16.24
C SER A 176 13.60 13.47 15.96
N LEU A 177 12.49 12.93 16.49
CA LEU A 177 12.08 11.54 16.33
C LEU A 177 10.78 11.50 15.54
N GLN A 178 10.66 10.49 14.68
CA GLN A 178 9.40 10.17 14.02
C GLN A 178 8.54 9.30 14.94
N TRP A 179 7.28 9.67 15.10
CA TRP A 179 6.27 8.76 15.61
C TRP A 179 5.88 7.74 14.54
N VAL A 180 6.12 6.47 14.83
CA VAL A 180 5.84 5.36 13.92
C VAL A 180 4.72 4.53 14.51
N ASN A 181 3.49 4.82 14.10
CA ASN A 181 2.29 4.10 14.51
C ASN A 181 1.96 2.92 13.57
N ALA A 182 2.33 3.03 12.28
CA ALA A 182 1.90 2.12 11.21
C ALA A 182 3.02 1.22 10.64
N CYS A 183 3.83 0.65 11.53
CA CYS A 183 4.78 -0.41 11.22
C CYS A 183 4.10 -1.78 11.41
N THR A 184 3.49 -2.29 10.34
CA THR A 184 2.76 -3.58 10.31
C THR A 184 3.21 -4.40 9.10
N GLU A 185 2.77 -5.65 9.01
CA GLU A 185 2.99 -6.53 7.86
C GLU A 185 1.91 -6.40 6.78
N GLY A 186 0.89 -5.57 7.02
CA GLY A 186 -0.26 -5.38 6.15
C GLY A 186 -0.53 -3.92 5.75
N THR A 187 -1.78 -3.64 5.37
CA THR A 187 -2.27 -2.28 5.10
C THR A 187 -2.76 -1.57 6.36
N ASP A 188 -3.02 -2.31 7.43
CA ASP A 188 -3.45 -1.78 8.71
C ASP A 188 -2.40 -0.86 9.34
N TRP A 189 -2.87 0.18 10.00
CA TRP A 189 -2.02 1.19 10.66
C TRP A 189 -1.64 0.81 12.08
N HIS A 190 -2.16 -0.28 12.61
CA HIS A 190 -1.84 -0.77 13.93
C HIS A 190 -1.71 -2.28 13.87
N VAL A 191 -0.86 -2.83 14.74
CA VAL A 191 -0.63 -4.27 14.80
C VAL A 191 -1.94 -5.03 15.09
N THR A 192 -2.10 -6.15 14.42
CA THR A 192 -3.23 -7.08 14.47
C THR A 192 -2.74 -8.44 14.95
N GLU A 193 -3.65 -9.42 15.11
CA GLU A 193 -3.24 -10.78 15.50
C GLU A 193 -2.46 -11.52 14.41
N GLU A 194 -2.53 -11.04 13.15
CA GLU A 194 -1.81 -11.62 12.01
C GLU A 194 -0.36 -11.12 11.89
N ASP A 195 0.01 -10.08 12.63
CA ASP A 195 1.37 -9.52 12.60
C ASP A 195 2.31 -10.31 13.49
N ARG A 196 3.42 -10.79 12.92
CA ARG A 196 4.49 -11.48 13.62
C ARG A 196 5.11 -10.59 14.71
N PRO A 197 5.71 -11.20 15.74
CA PRO A 197 6.49 -10.46 16.73
C PRO A 197 7.66 -9.73 16.08
N PHE A 198 7.87 -8.46 16.44
CA PHE A 198 9.03 -7.66 16.05
C PHE A 198 9.38 -6.66 17.15
N ILE A 199 10.61 -6.14 17.10
CA ILE A 199 11.05 -5.03 17.94
C ILE A 199 11.50 -3.88 17.02
N GLY A 200 11.00 -2.68 17.27
CA GLY A 200 11.29 -1.51 16.47
C GLY A 200 11.73 -0.32 17.33
N PHE A 201 12.78 0.37 16.91
CA PHE A 201 13.22 1.62 17.54
C PHE A 201 13.26 2.77 16.55
N THR A 202 12.96 3.98 17.03
CA THR A 202 13.29 5.24 16.35
C THR A 202 14.47 5.90 17.04
N VAL A 203 15.42 6.44 16.29
CA VAL A 203 16.53 7.26 16.79
C VAL A 203 16.65 8.55 15.98
N SER A 204 17.38 9.54 16.50
CA SER A 204 17.62 10.78 15.76
C SER A 204 18.53 10.54 14.55
N ALA A 205 18.51 11.47 13.58
CA ALA A 205 19.32 11.39 12.37
C ALA A 205 20.82 11.26 12.68
N LYS A 206 21.28 11.97 13.72
CA LYS A 206 22.68 11.94 14.18
C LYS A 206 23.06 10.57 14.73
N VAL A 207 22.20 9.99 15.57
CA VAL A 207 22.42 8.66 16.15
C VAL A 207 22.40 7.59 15.07
N GLY A 208 21.42 7.62 14.16
CA GLY A 208 21.32 6.67 13.06
C GLY A 208 22.56 6.67 12.15
N ASN A 209 23.09 7.84 11.82
CA ASN A 209 24.34 7.95 11.05
C ASN A 209 25.52 7.27 11.74
N ARG A 210 25.63 7.44 13.05
CA ARG A 210 26.70 6.82 13.84
C ARG A 210 26.55 5.31 13.95
N ILE A 211 25.33 4.80 14.19
CA ILE A 211 25.05 3.35 14.21
C ILE A 211 25.49 2.72 12.88
N ARG A 212 25.09 3.31 11.74
CA ARG A 212 25.52 2.84 10.41
C ARG A 212 27.04 2.85 10.24
N GLN A 213 27.73 3.92 10.67
CA GLN A 213 29.19 4.00 10.58
C GLN A 213 29.88 2.89 11.39
N GLN A 214 29.43 2.64 12.62
CA GLN A 214 29.98 1.61 13.49
C GLN A 214 29.70 0.19 12.96
N ALA A 215 28.46 -0.09 12.55
CA ALA A 215 28.07 -1.38 11.99
C ALA A 215 28.79 -1.73 10.67
N ASN A 216 29.19 -0.71 9.88
CA ASN A 216 30.02 -0.90 8.70
C ASN A 216 31.51 -1.16 9.03
N SER A 217 31.97 -0.79 10.23
CA SER A 217 33.36 -0.93 10.65
C SER A 217 33.64 -2.23 11.39
N GLY A 218 32.61 -2.95 11.83
CA GLY A 218 32.71 -4.22 12.55
C GLY A 218 31.36 -4.68 13.09
N ALA A 219 31.31 -5.88 13.68
CA ALA A 219 30.09 -6.39 14.31
C ALA A 219 29.69 -5.47 15.48
N LEU A 220 28.55 -4.81 15.37
CA LEU A 220 28.02 -3.90 16.39
C LEU A 220 27.04 -4.66 17.29
N LYS A 221 27.43 -4.95 18.53
CA LYS A 221 26.57 -5.54 19.55
C LYS A 221 25.74 -4.48 20.26
N VAL A 222 24.54 -4.90 20.62
CA VAL A 222 23.54 -4.07 21.27
C VAL A 222 22.81 -4.89 22.34
N ARG A 223 22.47 -4.26 23.46
CA ARG A 223 21.51 -4.78 24.43
C ARG A 223 20.16 -4.11 24.18
N VAL A 224 19.12 -4.94 24.06
CA VAL A 224 17.74 -4.53 23.83
C VAL A 224 16.94 -4.89 25.08
N GLU A 225 16.24 -3.94 25.65
CA GLU A 225 15.33 -4.16 26.78
C GLU A 225 13.96 -3.63 26.37
N CYS A 226 12.94 -4.49 26.33
CA CYS A 226 11.57 -4.09 26.01
C CYS A 226 10.57 -4.92 26.81
N ASP A 227 9.54 -4.27 27.36
CA ASP A 227 8.41 -4.93 28.03
C ASP A 227 7.10 -4.84 27.21
N GLY A 228 7.21 -4.48 25.93
CA GLY A 228 6.08 -4.25 25.05
C GLY A 228 5.16 -5.46 24.97
N ARG A 229 3.87 -5.25 25.26
CA ARG A 229 2.88 -6.32 25.32
C ARG A 229 1.71 -6.01 24.39
N ARG A 230 1.48 -6.91 23.44
CA ARG A 230 0.25 -6.96 22.65
C ARG A 230 -0.79 -7.82 23.36
N TYR A 231 -2.04 -7.40 23.42
CA TYR A 231 -3.12 -8.15 24.06
C TYR A 231 -4.50 -7.74 23.52
N SER A 232 -5.52 -8.58 23.79
CA SER A 232 -6.92 -8.21 23.52
C SER A 232 -7.40 -7.25 24.60
N GLY A 233 -7.80 -6.04 24.20
CA GLY A 233 -8.25 -4.99 25.08
C GLY A 233 -9.51 -4.28 24.57
N LYS A 234 -9.68 -3.04 25.02
CA LYS A 234 -10.81 -2.18 24.65
C LYS A 234 -10.31 -0.83 24.16
N LEU A 235 -10.85 -0.40 23.04
CA LEU A 235 -10.60 0.90 22.44
C LEU A 235 -11.71 1.88 22.87
N PRO A 236 -11.41 2.90 23.69
CA PRO A 236 -12.41 3.88 24.07
C PRO A 236 -12.75 4.83 22.90
N LEU A 237 -14.01 5.21 22.83
CA LEU A 237 -14.53 6.32 22.03
C LEU A 237 -15.35 7.22 22.95
N ILE A 238 -15.27 8.54 22.74
CA ILE A 238 -15.99 9.52 23.53
C ILE A 238 -17.07 10.14 22.65
N THR A 239 -18.30 10.24 23.16
CA THR A 239 -19.37 10.93 22.46
C THR A 239 -20.26 11.73 23.39
N ALA A 240 -20.84 12.81 22.86
CA ALA A 240 -21.92 13.56 23.50
C ALA A 240 -22.88 14.12 22.46
N MET A 241 -24.06 14.55 22.91
CA MET A 241 -25.08 15.13 22.05
C MET A 241 -25.61 16.44 22.62
N LEU A 242 -25.62 17.49 21.81
CA LEU A 242 -26.39 18.71 22.05
C LEU A 242 -27.72 18.62 21.28
N PRO A 243 -28.88 18.50 21.95
CA PRO A 243 -30.16 18.45 21.28
C PRO A 243 -30.47 19.75 20.50
N GLY A 244 -30.85 19.58 19.23
CA GLY A 244 -31.39 20.64 18.39
C GLY A 244 -32.92 20.58 18.30
N LYS A 245 -33.51 21.50 17.54
CA LYS A 245 -34.96 21.49 17.24
C LYS A 245 -35.37 20.26 16.43
N ARG A 246 -34.45 19.76 15.60
CA ARG A 246 -34.58 18.55 14.80
C ARG A 246 -33.67 17.46 15.36
N LYS A 247 -34.13 16.21 15.24
CA LYS A 247 -33.40 15.03 15.69
C LYS A 247 -32.21 14.68 14.81
N GLN A 248 -32.22 15.10 13.53
CA GLN A 248 -31.08 14.83 12.67
C GLN A 248 -29.80 15.49 13.22
N GLU A 249 -28.68 14.78 13.09
CA GLU A 249 -27.41 15.12 13.71
C GLU A 249 -26.44 15.76 12.70
N LEU A 250 -25.70 16.78 13.12
CA LEU A 250 -24.44 17.22 12.51
C LEU A 250 -23.31 16.70 13.39
N TRP A 251 -22.36 15.99 12.80
CA TRP A 251 -21.24 15.40 13.54
C TRP A 251 -20.03 16.33 13.54
N ILE A 252 -19.43 16.50 14.72
CA ILE A 252 -18.11 17.10 14.90
C ILE A 252 -17.18 15.94 15.26
N ILE A 253 -16.19 15.68 14.40
CA ILE A 253 -15.25 14.57 14.57
C ILE A 253 -13.81 15.11 14.59
N ALA A 254 -12.99 14.49 15.43
CA ALA A 254 -11.56 14.76 15.58
C ALA A 254 -10.96 13.52 16.25
N HIS A 255 -9.87 12.99 15.71
CA HIS A 255 -9.33 11.74 16.25
C HIS A 255 -8.53 12.00 17.54
N MET A 256 -8.42 10.95 18.34
CA MET A 256 -7.67 10.91 19.58
C MET A 256 -6.58 9.86 19.47
N TYR A 257 -5.71 9.84 20.48
CA TYR A 257 -4.70 8.81 20.72
C TYR A 257 -3.41 8.96 19.91
N GLU A 258 -3.23 10.16 19.37
CA GLU A 258 -2.02 10.60 18.71
C GLU A 258 -1.23 11.53 19.64
N PRO A 259 0.04 11.22 19.92
CA PRO A 259 0.85 11.91 20.94
C PRO A 259 1.41 13.26 20.45
N LEU A 260 0.62 14.08 19.75
CA LEU A 260 1.06 15.35 19.14
C LEU A 260 0.06 16.47 19.44
N LEU A 261 0.54 17.72 19.55
CA LEU A 261 -0.32 18.86 19.87
C LEU A 261 -1.27 19.22 18.73
N ASN A 262 -0.76 19.19 17.49
CA ASN A 262 -1.49 19.59 16.29
C ASN A 262 -2.06 18.41 15.48
N ASP A 263 -1.98 17.19 15.99
CA ASP A 263 -2.32 15.97 15.27
C ASP A 263 -2.60 14.86 16.32
N ASP A 264 -3.76 14.83 16.96
CA ASP A 264 -4.93 15.72 16.75
C ASP A 264 -5.56 16.22 18.06
N SER A 265 -4.75 16.36 19.12
CA SER A 265 -5.19 16.95 20.40
C SER A 265 -5.85 18.32 20.22
N ASN A 266 -5.37 19.15 19.29
CA ASN A 266 -5.96 20.45 18.98
C ASN A 266 -7.36 20.34 18.34
N GLY A 267 -7.59 19.41 17.42
CA GLY A 267 -8.88 19.17 16.77
C GLY A 267 -9.96 18.81 17.77
N VAL A 268 -9.64 17.92 18.72
CA VAL A 268 -10.55 17.50 19.80
C VAL A 268 -10.96 18.70 20.67
N ILE A 269 -9.98 19.48 21.14
CA ILE A 269 -10.24 20.64 22.00
C ILE A 269 -11.00 21.74 21.24
N ALA A 270 -10.67 21.98 19.98
CA ALA A 270 -11.39 22.91 19.12
C ALA A 270 -12.84 22.47 18.88
N GLY A 271 -13.09 21.17 18.71
CA GLY A 271 -14.42 20.61 18.55
C GLY A 271 -15.31 20.80 19.78
N ILE A 272 -14.77 20.53 20.97
CA ILE A 272 -15.48 20.76 22.25
C ILE A 272 -15.81 22.25 22.41
N GLU A 273 -14.85 23.14 22.16
CA GLU A 273 -15.05 24.58 22.29
C GLU A 273 -16.04 25.11 21.26
N ALA A 274 -15.96 24.67 20.00
CA ALA A 274 -16.92 25.05 18.96
C ALA A 274 -18.35 24.64 19.35
N ALA A 275 -18.55 23.41 19.81
CA ALA A 275 -19.86 22.95 20.26
C ALA A 275 -20.37 23.73 21.48
N ARG A 276 -19.50 24.02 22.45
CA ARG A 276 -19.83 24.85 23.61
C ARG A 276 -20.29 26.24 23.18
N GLN A 277 -19.58 26.87 22.26
CA GLN A 277 -19.93 28.21 21.76
C GLN A 277 -21.24 28.22 20.98
N ILE A 278 -21.59 27.14 20.28
CA ILE A 278 -22.91 26.98 19.65
C ILE A 278 -24.00 26.82 20.71
N MET A 279 -23.78 25.97 21.73
CA MET A 279 -24.70 25.79 22.86
C MET A 279 -24.99 27.12 23.57
N LEU A 280 -23.98 27.95 23.82
CA LEU A 280 -24.12 29.26 24.45
C LEU A 280 -24.90 30.28 23.61
N LYS A 281 -25.06 30.05 22.30
CA LYS A 281 -25.93 30.87 21.44
C LYS A 281 -27.40 30.41 21.43
N GLY A 282 -27.70 29.26 22.04
CA GLY A 282 -29.04 28.69 22.13
C GLY A 282 -29.19 27.40 21.33
N THR A 283 -30.44 26.93 21.22
CA THR A 283 -30.76 25.65 20.58
C THR A 283 -30.56 25.71 19.06
N PRO A 284 -29.65 24.89 18.48
CA PRO A 284 -29.47 24.83 17.03
C PRO A 284 -30.68 24.19 16.32
N GLU A 285 -30.80 24.39 15.01
CA GLU A 285 -31.82 23.72 14.20
C GLU A 285 -31.64 22.20 14.20
N TYR A 286 -30.42 21.73 13.93
CA TYR A 286 -30.05 20.31 13.97
C TYR A 286 -29.29 19.98 15.26
N SER A 287 -29.43 18.73 15.72
CA SER A 287 -28.70 18.25 16.89
C SER A 287 -27.20 18.14 16.58
N LEU A 288 -26.31 18.41 17.54
CA LEU A 288 -24.86 18.26 17.35
C LEU A 288 -24.34 17.03 18.07
N ARG A 289 -23.73 16.10 17.32
CA ARG A 289 -23.03 14.94 17.88
C ARG A 289 -21.53 15.23 17.90
N LEU A 290 -20.91 15.09 19.05
CA LEU A 290 -19.46 15.07 19.17
C LEU A 290 -19.03 13.60 19.19
N VAL A 291 -18.04 13.24 18.37
CA VAL A 291 -17.45 11.89 18.33
C VAL A 291 -15.94 12.04 18.28
N PHE A 292 -15.26 11.56 19.31
CA PHE A 292 -13.79 11.56 19.39
C PHE A 292 -13.32 10.13 19.59
N ALA A 293 -12.49 9.63 18.68
CA ALA A 293 -12.15 8.22 18.60
C ALA A 293 -10.77 8.03 17.97
N MET A 294 -10.27 6.79 17.96
CA MET A 294 -9.09 6.47 17.16
C MET A 294 -9.39 6.64 15.67
N GLU A 295 -8.46 7.29 14.97
CA GLU A 295 -8.51 7.51 13.52
C GLU A 295 -8.83 6.21 12.78
N LEU A 296 -9.72 6.27 11.79
CA LEU A 296 -10.32 5.17 11.03
C LEU A 296 -11.12 4.15 11.88
N TYR A 297 -10.45 3.45 12.79
CA TYR A 297 -10.97 2.27 13.50
C TYR A 297 -12.15 2.62 14.41
N GLY A 298 -12.02 3.69 15.19
CA GLY A 298 -13.06 4.14 16.10
C GLY A 298 -14.31 4.61 15.35
N TYR A 299 -14.13 5.31 14.24
CA TYR A 299 -15.25 5.78 13.41
C TYR A 299 -15.92 4.67 12.62
N ALA A 300 -15.16 3.70 12.11
CA ALA A 300 -15.72 2.50 11.48
C ALA A 300 -16.61 1.74 12.48
N ALA A 301 -16.11 1.56 13.70
CA ALA A 301 -16.84 0.87 14.77
C ALA A 301 -18.09 1.65 15.22
N TYR A 302 -17.98 2.97 15.38
CA TYR A 302 -19.10 3.82 15.81
C TYR A 302 -20.20 3.91 14.77
N THR A 303 -19.84 4.16 13.51
CA THR A 303 -20.85 4.22 12.45
C THR A 303 -21.53 2.86 12.25
N ALA A 304 -20.78 1.76 12.32
CA ALA A 304 -21.37 0.42 12.28
C ALA A 304 -22.30 0.13 13.47
N SER A 305 -21.99 0.62 14.68
CA SER A 305 -22.86 0.43 15.85
C SER A 305 -24.15 1.26 15.80
N ARG A 306 -24.16 2.32 14.98
CA ARG A 306 -25.36 3.12 14.69
C ARG A 306 -26.24 2.53 13.58
N GLY A 307 -25.79 1.46 12.92
CA GLY A 307 -26.51 0.77 11.85
C GLY A 307 -25.92 1.03 10.46
N SER A 308 -26.59 0.53 9.42
CA SER A 308 -26.19 0.73 8.02
C SER A 308 -26.91 1.95 7.42
N ASN A 309 -26.16 2.81 6.74
CA ASN A 309 -26.66 3.98 6.01
C ASN A 309 -27.41 5.03 6.87
N LEU A 310 -26.66 5.99 7.39
CA LEU A 310 -27.10 7.05 8.29
C LEU A 310 -27.64 8.30 7.58
N LYS A 311 -27.86 8.27 6.25
CA LYS A 311 -28.22 9.46 5.44
C LYS A 311 -29.50 10.20 5.89
N ASN A 312 -30.40 9.50 6.60
CA ASN A 312 -31.65 10.08 7.11
C ASN A 312 -31.53 10.60 8.55
N GLU A 313 -30.50 10.17 9.26
CA GLU A 313 -30.24 10.50 10.67
C GLU A 313 -29.17 11.58 10.81
N VAL A 314 -28.19 11.60 9.91
CA VAL A 314 -27.03 12.48 9.97
C VAL A 314 -27.00 13.35 8.72
N ILE A 315 -27.08 14.66 8.91
CA ILE A 315 -27.08 15.61 7.78
C ILE A 315 -25.68 15.84 7.20
N GLY A 316 -24.64 15.54 7.97
CA GLY A 316 -23.24 15.62 7.58
C GLY A 316 -22.30 15.63 8.77
N GLY A 317 -21.00 15.67 8.47
CA GLY A 317 -19.91 15.71 9.44
C GLY A 317 -18.88 16.79 9.13
N CYS A 318 -18.11 17.17 10.14
CA CYS A 318 -16.94 18.04 10.01
C CYS A 318 -15.77 17.42 10.75
N ASN A 319 -14.76 17.01 10.00
CA ASN A 319 -13.48 16.52 10.52
C ASN A 319 -12.56 17.72 10.85
N LEU A 320 -12.07 17.75 12.08
CA LEU A 320 -11.16 18.76 12.62
C LEU A 320 -9.72 18.25 12.78
N ASP A 321 -9.39 17.16 12.09
CA ASP A 321 -8.06 16.59 11.99
C ASP A 321 -6.99 17.62 11.62
N GLY A 322 -6.09 17.86 12.56
CA GLY A 322 -4.93 18.71 12.41
C GLY A 322 -5.28 20.17 12.19
N LEU A 323 -6.24 20.70 12.96
CA LEU A 323 -6.76 22.06 12.75
C LEU A 323 -5.62 23.11 12.71
N GLY A 324 -5.48 23.79 11.58
CA GLY A 324 -4.30 24.60 11.25
C GLY A 324 -3.79 25.48 12.40
N CYS A 325 -2.53 25.30 12.77
CA CYS A 325 -1.93 25.96 13.93
C CYS A 325 -0.41 26.14 13.81
N VAL A 326 0.18 25.91 12.64
CA VAL A 326 1.60 26.18 12.38
C VAL A 326 1.74 27.54 11.72
N SER A 327 2.74 28.34 12.09
CA SER A 327 2.92 29.69 11.52
C SER A 327 2.98 29.69 9.99
N ASN A 328 2.26 30.63 9.37
CA ASN A 328 2.11 30.80 7.91
C ASN A 328 1.45 29.63 7.16
N GLU A 329 0.82 28.71 7.88
CA GLU A 329 0.11 27.59 7.30
C GLU A 329 -1.16 28.01 6.54
N THR A 330 -1.53 27.21 5.55
CA THR A 330 -2.84 27.27 4.89
C THR A 330 -3.73 26.20 5.52
N MET A 331 -4.95 26.57 5.90
CA MET A 331 -5.99 25.60 6.23
C MET A 331 -6.66 25.13 4.95
N ASP A 332 -6.44 23.88 4.60
CA ASP A 332 -6.98 23.21 3.44
C ASP A 332 -8.43 22.75 3.76
N LEU A 333 -9.38 23.19 2.93
CA LEU A 333 -10.81 22.93 3.08
C LEU A 333 -11.23 21.84 2.09
N TYR A 334 -11.44 20.64 2.61
CA TYR A 334 -11.89 19.49 1.81
C TYR A 334 -13.41 19.35 1.90
N ALA A 335 -14.04 19.24 0.73
CA ALA A 335 -15.47 19.02 0.62
C ALA A 335 -15.83 17.55 0.81
N ALA A 336 -17.05 17.30 1.27
CA ALA A 336 -17.62 15.96 1.29
C ALA A 336 -17.75 15.42 -0.14
N GLY A 337 -17.53 14.11 -0.27
CA GLY A 337 -17.67 13.37 -1.51
C GLY A 337 -19.03 13.56 -2.21
N PRO A 338 -19.08 13.57 -3.55
CA PRO A 338 -20.30 13.89 -4.30
C PRO A 338 -21.32 12.73 -4.33
N ALA A 339 -20.95 11.54 -3.86
CA ALA A 339 -21.85 10.39 -3.79
C ALA A 339 -23.00 10.61 -2.79
N VAL A 340 -22.77 11.40 -1.74
CA VAL A 340 -23.79 11.83 -0.78
C VAL A 340 -23.82 13.37 -0.76
N PRO A 341 -24.79 14.02 -1.43
CA PRO A 341 -24.83 15.48 -1.50
C PRO A 341 -24.91 16.15 -0.13
N PHE A 342 -24.10 17.19 0.07
CA PHE A 342 -24.06 17.94 1.33
C PHE A 342 -23.95 19.44 1.11
N PHE A 343 -24.91 20.20 1.65
CA PHE A 343 -24.93 21.66 1.54
C PHE A 343 -23.78 22.34 2.31
N GLY A 344 -23.15 21.63 3.24
CA GLY A 344 -21.94 22.11 3.92
C GLY A 344 -20.79 22.41 2.96
N ASN A 345 -20.75 21.78 1.78
CA ASN A 345 -19.74 22.05 0.75
C ASN A 345 -19.84 23.49 0.21
N ASP A 346 -21.06 23.99 0.00
CA ASP A 346 -21.28 25.35 -0.52
C ASP A 346 -20.98 26.39 0.57
N LEU A 347 -21.35 26.09 1.82
CA LEU A 347 -21.00 26.93 2.97
C LEU A 347 -19.48 27.01 3.21
N LEU A 348 -18.74 25.97 2.83
CA LEU A 348 -17.29 25.92 2.95
C LEU A 348 -16.62 26.84 1.91
N LYS A 349 -17.12 26.84 0.67
CA LYS A 349 -16.70 27.80 -0.37
C LYS A 349 -17.03 29.24 0.01
N ASP A 350 -18.20 29.47 0.59
CA ASP A 350 -18.57 30.78 1.12
C ASP A 350 -17.62 31.21 2.24
N ALA A 351 -17.20 30.29 3.13
CA ALA A 351 -16.25 30.57 4.19
C ALA A 351 -14.89 31.01 3.63
N GLU A 352 -14.34 30.30 2.65
CA GLU A 352 -13.10 30.69 1.95
C GLU A 352 -13.22 32.10 1.38
N LYS A 353 -14.26 32.35 0.58
CA LYS A 353 -14.47 33.65 -0.07
C LYS A 353 -14.67 34.79 0.93
N GLU A 354 -15.46 34.56 1.97
CA GLU A 354 -15.78 35.56 2.98
C GLU A 354 -14.64 35.78 3.99
N LEU A 355 -13.74 34.84 4.23
CA LEU A 355 -12.70 34.98 5.27
C LEU A 355 -11.27 35.12 4.72
N LYS A 356 -11.08 35.13 3.40
CA LYS A 356 -9.77 35.26 2.73
C LYS A 356 -8.91 36.46 3.19
N ASP A 357 -9.54 37.54 3.66
CA ASP A 357 -8.82 38.75 4.07
C ASP A 357 -8.24 38.63 5.49
N VAL A 358 -8.67 37.63 6.26
CA VAL A 358 -8.31 37.44 7.68
C VAL A 358 -7.69 36.08 7.98
N LEU A 359 -7.89 35.08 7.11
CA LEU A 359 -7.39 33.72 7.22
C LEU A 359 -6.84 33.22 5.88
N ASN A 360 -5.81 32.38 5.96
CA ASN A 360 -5.25 31.68 4.81
C ASN A 360 -6.00 30.35 4.59
N LEU A 361 -7.10 30.41 3.85
CA LEU A 361 -7.96 29.27 3.54
C LEU A 361 -7.82 28.87 2.09
N LYS A 362 -7.87 27.57 1.80
CA LYS A 362 -7.85 27.06 0.43
C LYS A 362 -8.80 25.89 0.23
N TYR A 363 -9.77 26.03 -0.67
CA TYR A 363 -10.63 24.93 -1.07
C TYR A 363 -9.89 23.92 -1.95
N LYS A 364 -10.04 22.62 -1.64
CA LYS A 364 -9.24 21.53 -2.25
C LYS A 364 -10.04 20.53 -3.08
N GLY A 365 -11.36 20.70 -3.17
CA GLY A 365 -12.23 19.71 -3.82
C GLY A 365 -12.69 18.63 -2.85
N THR A 366 -13.21 17.53 -3.40
CA THR A 366 -13.82 16.45 -2.62
C THR A 366 -12.80 15.42 -2.14
N ALA A 367 -13.02 14.83 -0.96
CA ALA A 367 -12.13 13.81 -0.40
C ALA A 367 -12.90 12.73 0.39
N TYR A 368 -12.22 11.59 0.59
CA TYR A 368 -12.66 10.46 1.42
C TYR A 368 -11.52 9.90 2.30
N PHE A 369 -10.38 10.60 2.36
CA PHE A 369 -9.21 10.15 3.12
C PHE A 369 -9.46 10.25 4.63
N ASP A 370 -8.62 9.57 5.40
CA ASP A 370 -8.64 9.57 6.88
C ASP A 370 -10.08 9.41 7.36
N ASP A 371 -10.53 10.15 8.37
CA ASP A 371 -11.88 10.02 8.95
C ASP A 371 -13.03 10.54 8.05
N MET A 372 -12.72 11.14 6.90
CA MET A 372 -13.74 11.51 5.91
C MET A 372 -14.33 10.29 5.18
N PHE A 373 -13.73 9.11 5.33
CA PHE A 373 -14.17 7.88 4.68
C PHE A 373 -15.61 7.48 5.00
N ILE A 374 -16.15 7.92 6.15
CA ILE A 374 -17.56 7.71 6.54
C ILE A 374 -18.56 8.39 5.59
N GLY A 375 -18.06 9.25 4.68
CA GLY A 375 -18.78 9.78 3.52
C GLY A 375 -19.10 8.74 2.45
N ASP A 376 -18.61 7.51 2.56
CA ASP A 376 -19.04 6.40 1.74
C ASP A 376 -20.58 6.27 1.76
N PRO A 377 -21.28 6.17 0.62
CA PRO A 377 -22.74 6.19 0.57
C PRO A 377 -23.43 4.98 1.22
N THR A 378 -22.69 3.88 1.44
CA THR A 378 -23.18 2.74 2.23
C THR A 378 -23.20 3.06 3.74
N VAL A 379 -22.38 4.01 4.19
CA VAL A 379 -22.35 4.55 5.57
C VAL A 379 -23.23 5.78 5.68
N GLY A 380 -23.18 6.69 4.70
CA GLY A 380 -24.14 7.78 4.52
C GLY A 380 -23.90 9.04 5.35
N VAL A 381 -22.66 9.31 5.80
CA VAL A 381 -22.32 10.52 6.58
C VAL A 381 -21.41 11.43 5.76
N PRO A 382 -21.94 12.38 4.96
CA PRO A 382 -21.08 13.24 4.15
C PRO A 382 -20.26 14.17 5.04
N THR A 383 -18.93 14.07 4.97
CA THR A 383 -18.01 14.76 5.90
C THR A 383 -17.13 15.75 5.15
N VAL A 384 -17.03 16.98 5.64
CA VAL A 384 -16.00 17.97 5.21
C VAL A 384 -14.77 17.88 6.10
N GLY A 385 -13.61 18.29 5.62
CA GLY A 385 -12.36 18.34 6.38
C GLY A 385 -11.80 19.76 6.48
N LEU A 386 -11.40 20.16 7.69
CA LEU A 386 -10.70 21.41 7.98
C LEU A 386 -9.26 21.10 8.43
N HIS A 387 -8.35 20.93 7.48
CA HIS A 387 -7.06 20.29 7.73
C HIS A 387 -5.88 21.28 7.60
N GLY A 388 -4.93 21.23 8.52
CA GLY A 388 -3.65 21.94 8.46
C GLY A 388 -2.70 21.37 7.40
N ARG A 389 -1.41 21.67 7.43
CA ARG A 389 -0.35 21.04 6.61
C ARG A 389 0.86 20.61 7.45
N ASN A 390 0.77 20.72 8.76
CA ASN A 390 1.76 20.37 9.77
C ASN A 390 3.16 20.96 9.48
N GLY A 391 3.25 22.05 8.71
CA GLY A 391 4.51 22.68 8.28
C GLY A 391 5.50 21.77 7.51
N GLY A 392 5.08 20.58 7.05
CA GLY A 392 5.96 19.56 6.49
C GLY A 392 6.70 18.69 7.53
N PHE A 393 6.22 18.66 8.78
CA PHE A 393 6.78 17.91 9.91
C PHE A 393 5.84 16.81 10.39
N TRP A 394 5.09 16.16 9.50
CA TRP A 394 4.10 15.14 9.86
C TRP A 394 4.70 13.99 10.70
N HIS A 395 4.05 13.69 11.83
CA HIS A 395 4.46 12.75 12.87
C HIS A 395 5.88 12.98 13.43
N ASN A 396 6.36 14.23 13.44
CA ASN A 396 7.67 14.59 13.98
C ASN A 396 7.53 15.06 15.44
N SER A 397 8.46 14.68 16.31
CA SER A 397 8.46 15.09 17.73
C SER A 397 8.50 16.60 17.98
N MET A 398 8.83 17.43 16.99
CA MET A 398 8.62 18.89 17.05
C MET A 398 7.17 19.27 17.30
N GLN A 399 6.21 18.49 16.80
CA GLN A 399 4.78 18.67 17.01
C GLN A 399 4.37 18.46 18.48
N CYS A 400 5.24 17.87 19.31
CA CYS A 400 5.03 17.76 20.76
C CYS A 400 5.38 19.06 21.50
N SER A 401 6.06 20.01 20.85
CA SER A 401 6.54 21.24 21.48
C SER A 401 5.52 22.38 21.37
N THR A 402 5.25 23.06 22.48
CA THR A 402 4.45 24.29 22.48
C THR A 402 5.02 25.38 21.57
N ASP A 403 6.34 25.38 21.32
CA ASP A 403 7.00 26.40 20.49
C ASP A 403 6.74 26.18 19.00
N PHE A 404 6.33 24.96 18.62
CA PHE A 404 5.92 24.64 17.26
C PHE A 404 4.53 25.18 16.91
N ILE A 405 3.70 25.42 17.93
CA ILE A 405 2.31 25.81 17.78
C ILE A 405 2.16 27.34 17.80
N ASP A 406 1.60 27.89 16.72
CA ASP A 406 1.09 29.25 16.67
C ASP A 406 -0.30 29.31 17.32
N TRP A 407 -0.31 29.51 18.64
CA TRP A 407 -1.54 29.57 19.43
C TRP A 407 -2.52 30.69 18.99
N LYS A 408 -2.01 31.76 18.38
CA LYS A 408 -2.88 32.82 17.83
C LYS A 408 -3.58 32.35 16.57
N LEU A 409 -2.87 31.62 15.71
CA LEU A 409 -3.48 31.00 14.53
C LEU A 409 -4.48 29.90 14.93
N PHE A 410 -4.12 29.05 15.88
CA PHE A 410 -5.03 28.01 16.38
C PHE A 410 -6.34 28.60 16.92
N HIS A 411 -6.25 29.66 17.72
CA HIS A 411 -7.42 30.37 18.22
C HIS A 411 -8.29 30.90 17.08
N LYS A 412 -7.69 31.53 16.07
CA LYS A 412 -8.40 32.03 14.89
C LYS A 412 -9.07 30.89 14.12
N ASN A 413 -8.39 29.78 13.87
CA ASN A 413 -8.96 28.65 13.13
C ASN A 413 -10.05 27.93 13.93
N THR A 414 -9.97 27.89 15.27
CA THR A 414 -11.05 27.41 16.13
C THR A 414 -12.31 28.28 15.99
N ALA A 415 -12.16 29.61 15.97
CA ALA A 415 -13.28 30.53 15.73
C ALA A 415 -13.89 30.37 14.33
N MET A 416 -13.08 30.05 13.32
CA MET A 416 -13.56 29.72 11.97
C MET A 416 -14.37 28.42 11.98
N ALA A 417 -13.85 27.36 12.59
CA ALA A 417 -14.56 26.08 12.71
C ALA A 417 -15.91 26.24 13.42
N ALA A 418 -15.94 26.98 14.54
CA ALA A 418 -17.18 27.31 15.26
C ALA A 418 -18.18 28.09 14.38
N ALA A 419 -17.72 29.08 13.60
CA ALA A 419 -18.56 29.85 12.70
C ALA A 419 -19.15 29.00 11.57
N TYR A 420 -18.34 28.10 10.99
CA TYR A 420 -18.77 27.16 9.97
C TYR A 420 -19.82 26.18 10.53
N LEU A 421 -19.50 25.49 11.62
CA LEU A 421 -20.38 24.53 12.29
C LEU A 421 -21.71 25.18 12.71
N TYR A 422 -21.67 26.40 13.26
CA TYR A 422 -22.89 27.14 13.61
C TYR A 422 -23.78 27.39 12.39
N LYS A 423 -23.20 27.76 11.23
CA LYS A 423 -23.96 27.96 9.98
C LYS A 423 -24.60 26.66 9.50
N VAL A 424 -23.84 25.54 9.51
CA VAL A 424 -24.36 24.24 9.07
C VAL A 424 -25.49 23.77 9.99
N ALA A 425 -25.28 23.84 11.30
CA ALA A 425 -26.23 23.42 12.33
C ALA A 425 -27.55 24.22 12.33
N ASN A 426 -27.56 25.41 11.72
CA ASN A 426 -28.73 26.29 11.62
C ASN A 426 -29.18 26.53 10.18
N TYR A 427 -28.71 25.71 9.23
CA TYR A 427 -29.05 25.91 7.82
C TYR A 427 -30.49 25.48 7.52
N THR A 428 -31.33 26.45 7.13
CA THR A 428 -32.73 26.20 6.75
C THR A 428 -32.96 26.34 5.23
N GLY A 429 -31.89 26.45 4.44
CA GLY A 429 -31.97 26.56 2.99
C GLY A 429 -32.25 25.23 2.28
N LYS A 430 -32.25 25.24 0.95
CA LYS A 430 -32.50 24.04 0.14
C LYS A 430 -31.26 23.14 0.10
N ALA A 431 -31.47 21.82 0.05
CA ALA A 431 -30.39 20.86 -0.12
C ALA A 431 -29.64 21.08 -1.46
N SER A 432 -28.33 20.83 -1.46
CA SER A 432 -27.52 20.89 -2.67
C SER A 432 -27.92 19.77 -3.63
N LYS A 433 -27.99 20.11 -4.92
CA LYS A 433 -28.29 19.14 -5.98
C LYS A 433 -27.00 18.48 -6.44
N LYS A 434 -27.08 17.19 -6.79
CA LYS A 434 -26.01 16.52 -7.53
C LYS A 434 -25.85 17.24 -8.87
N ILE A 435 -24.65 17.70 -9.19
CA ILE A 435 -24.36 18.36 -10.45
C ILE A 435 -24.13 17.24 -11.48
N PRO A 436 -24.86 17.22 -12.61
CA PRO A 436 -24.61 16.26 -13.67
C PRO A 436 -23.19 16.44 -14.22
N VAL A 437 -22.48 15.34 -14.39
CA VAL A 437 -21.14 15.34 -15.01
C VAL A 437 -21.29 15.15 -16.51
N THR A 438 -20.78 16.10 -17.30
CA THR A 438 -20.66 15.91 -18.76
C THR A 438 -19.43 15.06 -19.05
N ILE A 439 -19.62 13.92 -19.72
CA ILE A 439 -18.55 12.97 -20.01
C ILE A 439 -18.18 13.05 -21.49
N GLU A 440 -17.00 13.58 -21.78
CA GLU A 440 -16.43 13.48 -23.13
C GLU A 440 -15.92 12.06 -23.39
N PRO A 441 -16.17 11.50 -24.58
CA PRO A 441 -15.69 10.18 -24.95
C PRO A 441 -14.17 10.19 -25.14
N ILE A 442 -13.52 9.13 -24.62
CA ILE A 442 -12.08 8.90 -24.77
C ILE A 442 -11.90 7.54 -25.42
N GLN A 443 -11.10 7.46 -26.50
CA GLN A 443 -10.69 6.20 -27.08
C GLN A 443 -9.77 5.46 -26.11
N SER A 444 -10.21 4.30 -25.62
CA SER A 444 -9.55 3.61 -24.51
C SER A 444 -10.03 2.16 -24.47
N PRO A 445 -9.22 1.19 -24.91
CA PRO A 445 -9.62 -0.22 -24.93
C PRO A 445 -10.05 -0.73 -23.54
N TRP A 446 -9.37 -0.33 -22.47
CA TRP A 446 -9.77 -0.77 -21.13
C TRP A 446 -11.06 -0.09 -20.64
N ARG A 447 -11.36 1.14 -21.07
CA ARG A 447 -12.69 1.72 -20.81
C ARG A 447 -13.77 1.03 -21.63
N ASP A 448 -13.49 0.64 -22.88
CA ASP A 448 -14.43 -0.14 -23.68
C ASP A 448 -14.71 -1.51 -23.05
N TYR A 449 -13.71 -2.14 -22.43
CA TYR A 449 -13.90 -3.32 -21.59
C TYR A 449 -14.75 -3.01 -20.35
N ALA A 450 -14.44 -1.92 -19.63
CA ALA A 450 -15.19 -1.50 -18.44
C ALA A 450 -16.66 -1.13 -18.72
N ARG A 451 -17.02 -0.72 -19.95
CA ARG A 451 -18.43 -0.49 -20.34
C ARG A 451 -19.30 -1.75 -20.26
N GLN A 452 -18.68 -2.92 -20.28
CA GLN A 452 -19.37 -4.21 -20.18
C GLN A 452 -19.50 -4.67 -18.71
N MET A 453 -19.08 -3.86 -17.75
CA MET A 453 -19.09 -4.19 -16.32
C MET A 453 -20.11 -3.32 -15.59
N ARG A 454 -21.07 -3.95 -14.90
CA ARG A 454 -21.97 -3.30 -13.94
C ARG A 454 -21.74 -3.91 -12.57
N ILE A 455 -21.31 -3.07 -11.63
CA ILE A 455 -20.79 -3.50 -10.33
C ILE A 455 -21.55 -2.76 -9.22
N ALA A 456 -21.96 -3.51 -8.20
CA ALA A 456 -22.65 -2.99 -7.02
C ALA A 456 -21.81 -3.17 -5.76
N ARG A 457 -21.98 -2.26 -4.79
CA ARG A 457 -21.44 -2.41 -3.44
C ARG A 457 -22.21 -3.48 -2.67
N LYS A 458 -21.50 -4.48 -2.15
CA LYS A 458 -22.09 -5.56 -1.33
C LYS A 458 -21.93 -5.31 0.17
N GLU A 459 -20.86 -4.63 0.56
CA GLU A 459 -20.49 -4.38 1.96
C GLU A 459 -20.45 -2.89 2.28
N ALA A 460 -20.69 -2.57 3.56
CA ALA A 460 -20.61 -1.20 4.06
C ALA A 460 -19.16 -0.74 4.27
N GLY A 461 -18.86 0.48 3.85
CA GLY A 461 -17.56 1.14 3.93
C GLY A 461 -16.47 0.54 3.03
N PHE A 462 -15.32 1.21 2.99
CA PHE A 462 -14.25 0.89 2.05
C PHE A 462 -13.46 -0.39 2.41
N PRO A 463 -13.06 -1.22 1.42
CA PRO A 463 -12.28 -2.45 1.61
C PRO A 463 -10.80 -2.15 1.94
N HIS A 464 -10.54 -1.74 3.18
CA HIS A 464 -9.23 -1.23 3.63
C HIS A 464 -8.26 -2.34 4.06
N SER A 465 -8.66 -3.15 5.05
CA SER A 465 -7.80 -4.21 5.62
C SER A 465 -7.81 -5.48 4.77
N LEU A 466 -8.76 -5.61 3.84
CA LEU A 466 -9.00 -6.83 3.07
C LEU A 466 -9.17 -8.05 3.99
N ALA A 467 -9.96 -7.90 5.06
CA ALA A 467 -10.09 -8.89 6.12
C ALA A 467 -10.68 -10.24 5.65
N LYS A 468 -11.44 -10.27 4.56
CA LYS A 468 -11.95 -11.50 3.93
C LYS A 468 -10.90 -12.25 3.10
N VAL A 469 -9.79 -11.59 2.78
CA VAL A 469 -8.72 -12.12 1.95
C VAL A 469 -7.64 -12.75 2.85
N PRO A 470 -7.18 -13.98 2.55
CA PRO A 470 -6.00 -14.54 3.20
C PRO A 470 -4.81 -13.57 3.12
N GLN A 471 -4.09 -13.37 4.22
CA GLN A 471 -3.02 -12.35 4.33
C GLN A 471 -2.01 -12.40 3.18
N LYS A 472 -1.58 -13.60 2.78
CA LYS A 472 -0.62 -13.82 1.68
C LYS A 472 -1.15 -13.49 0.27
N GLU A 473 -2.46 -13.36 0.12
CA GLU A 473 -3.14 -13.08 -1.15
C GLU A 473 -3.61 -11.63 -1.27
N ARG A 474 -3.47 -10.83 -0.20
CA ARG A 474 -3.82 -9.41 -0.20
C ARG A 474 -2.96 -8.63 -1.18
N ILE A 475 -3.59 -7.65 -1.83
CA ILE A 475 -2.95 -6.76 -2.81
C ILE A 475 -3.03 -5.31 -2.35
N SER A 476 -2.11 -4.47 -2.86
CA SER A 476 -2.24 -3.03 -2.70
C SER A 476 -3.28 -2.48 -3.67
N LEU A 477 -4.40 -2.03 -3.12
CA LEU A 477 -5.42 -1.33 -3.88
C LEU A 477 -4.94 0.09 -4.29
N PRO A 478 -5.47 0.66 -5.38
CA PRO A 478 -5.12 2.01 -5.81
C PRO A 478 -5.33 3.03 -4.69
N GLY A 479 -4.33 3.91 -4.48
CA GLY A 479 -4.38 4.99 -3.51
C GLY A 479 -4.68 4.58 -2.07
N GLY A 480 -4.37 3.34 -1.65
CA GLY A 480 -4.77 2.86 -0.32
C GLY A 480 -6.30 2.89 -0.12
N VAL A 481 -7.05 2.80 -1.23
CA VAL A 481 -8.51 2.89 -1.34
C VAL A 481 -9.10 4.29 -1.12
N MET A 482 -8.58 5.05 -0.15
CA MET A 482 -9.23 6.29 0.32
C MET A 482 -8.51 7.58 -0.12
N TYR A 483 -7.25 7.49 -0.60
CA TYR A 483 -6.41 8.65 -0.92
C TYR A 483 -6.34 8.99 -2.41
N ASP A 484 -7.05 8.26 -3.28
CA ASP A 484 -7.10 8.58 -4.70
C ASP A 484 -8.52 8.47 -5.29
N ALA A 485 -8.62 8.66 -6.62
CA ALA A 485 -9.90 8.65 -7.32
C ALA A 485 -10.64 7.30 -7.26
N PHE A 486 -9.98 6.21 -6.86
CA PHE A 486 -10.60 4.91 -6.70
C PHE A 486 -11.66 4.90 -5.59
N ALA A 487 -11.52 5.74 -4.54
CA ALA A 487 -12.58 5.97 -3.56
C ALA A 487 -13.88 6.44 -4.25
N ASN A 488 -13.76 7.41 -5.16
CA ASN A 488 -14.89 7.96 -5.91
C ASN A 488 -15.51 6.90 -6.83
N VAL A 489 -14.69 6.03 -7.42
CA VAL A 489 -15.16 4.88 -8.21
C VAL A 489 -15.98 3.94 -7.34
N LEU A 490 -15.47 3.52 -6.18
CA LEU A 490 -16.18 2.64 -5.25
C LEU A 490 -17.47 3.26 -4.71
N CYS A 491 -17.49 4.57 -4.45
CA CYS A 491 -18.68 5.27 -3.98
C CYS A 491 -19.78 5.38 -5.05
N ASN A 492 -19.45 5.35 -6.33
CA ASN A 492 -20.43 5.48 -7.41
C ASN A 492 -20.87 4.12 -8.00
N MET A 493 -20.46 2.99 -7.41
CA MET A 493 -20.89 1.63 -7.79
C MET A 493 -22.30 1.31 -7.27
N ASP A 494 -23.31 1.75 -8.01
CA ASP A 494 -24.73 1.58 -7.71
C ASP A 494 -25.35 0.31 -8.32
N GLY A 495 -24.60 -0.44 -9.13
CA GLY A 495 -25.10 -1.59 -9.89
C GLY A 495 -25.87 -1.21 -11.16
N GLU A 496 -26.14 0.07 -11.39
CA GLU A 496 -26.85 0.58 -12.56
C GLU A 496 -25.88 1.12 -13.61
N LYS A 497 -24.90 1.94 -13.21
CA LYS A 497 -23.92 2.53 -14.13
C LYS A 497 -22.84 1.53 -14.52
N ASP A 498 -22.40 1.61 -15.78
CA ASP A 498 -21.23 0.85 -16.19
C ASP A 498 -19.94 1.43 -15.58
N LEU A 499 -18.94 0.59 -15.41
CA LEU A 499 -17.68 0.96 -14.74
C LEU A 499 -16.92 2.06 -15.52
N ALA A 500 -17.06 2.12 -16.85
CA ALA A 500 -16.41 3.17 -17.63
C ALA A 500 -17.00 4.55 -17.34
N GLN A 501 -18.34 4.65 -17.25
CA GLN A 501 -19.02 5.87 -16.82
C GLN A 501 -18.56 6.27 -15.42
N ILE A 502 -18.54 5.34 -14.47
CA ILE A 502 -18.12 5.59 -13.08
C ILE A 502 -16.67 6.13 -13.02
N ILE A 503 -15.75 5.55 -13.80
CA ILE A 503 -14.37 6.03 -13.89
C ILE A 503 -14.33 7.46 -14.43
N ARG A 504 -15.11 7.79 -15.46
CA ARG A 504 -15.16 9.14 -16.03
C ARG A 504 -15.76 10.17 -15.08
N GLU A 505 -16.75 9.77 -14.28
CA GLU A 505 -17.29 10.61 -13.20
C GLU A 505 -16.19 10.94 -12.18
N ALA A 506 -15.47 9.93 -11.68
CA ALA A 506 -14.36 10.10 -10.74
C ALA A 506 -13.21 10.97 -11.31
N GLU A 507 -12.90 10.83 -12.60
CA GLU A 507 -11.88 11.65 -13.27
C GLU A 507 -12.28 13.13 -13.35
N THR A 508 -13.56 13.40 -13.59
CA THR A 508 -14.09 14.77 -13.58
C THR A 508 -14.10 15.35 -12.17
N GLU A 509 -14.55 14.58 -11.18
CA GLU A 509 -14.60 14.97 -9.77
C GLU A 509 -13.20 15.32 -9.24
N THR A 510 -12.18 14.57 -9.65
CA THR A 510 -10.78 14.78 -9.22
C THR A 510 -9.97 15.67 -10.15
N GLY A 511 -10.52 16.05 -11.31
CA GLY A 511 -9.82 16.84 -12.34
C GLY A 511 -8.61 16.13 -12.97
N LYS A 512 -8.54 14.79 -12.89
CA LYS A 512 -7.40 14.01 -13.38
C LYS A 512 -7.86 12.80 -14.20
N ILE A 513 -7.65 12.86 -15.51
CA ILE A 513 -7.85 11.73 -16.43
C ILE A 513 -6.82 10.63 -16.11
N LYS A 514 -7.28 9.37 -16.03
CA LYS A 514 -6.44 8.20 -15.79
C LYS A 514 -5.85 7.67 -17.08
N THR A 515 -4.60 7.22 -17.01
CA THR A 515 -3.94 6.47 -18.07
C THR A 515 -4.57 5.10 -18.27
N GLU A 516 -4.33 4.46 -19.42
CA GLU A 516 -4.77 3.06 -19.65
C GLU A 516 -4.29 2.09 -18.56
N ALA A 517 -3.08 2.29 -18.05
CA ALA A 517 -2.53 1.45 -16.99
C ALA A 517 -3.27 1.62 -15.66
N GLU A 518 -3.65 2.85 -15.31
CA GLU A 518 -4.44 3.14 -14.11
C GLU A 518 -5.86 2.59 -14.23
N VAL A 519 -6.52 2.74 -15.40
CA VAL A 519 -7.85 2.15 -15.66
C VAL A 519 -7.81 0.63 -15.56
N LYS A 520 -6.81 -0.01 -16.17
CA LYS A 520 -6.62 -1.46 -16.04
C LYS A 520 -6.44 -1.85 -14.57
N LYS A 521 -5.63 -1.11 -13.80
CA LYS A 521 -5.46 -1.36 -12.36
C LYS A 521 -6.78 -1.26 -11.60
N TYR A 522 -7.66 -0.33 -11.96
CA TYR A 522 -9.00 -0.23 -11.38
C TYR A 522 -9.84 -1.46 -11.70
N ILE A 523 -9.85 -1.92 -12.95
CA ILE A 523 -10.57 -3.13 -13.38
C ILE A 523 -10.05 -4.38 -12.64
N ASP A 524 -8.72 -4.56 -12.57
CA ASP A 524 -8.09 -5.67 -11.86
C ASP A 524 -8.49 -5.66 -10.37
N SER A 525 -8.48 -4.48 -9.74
CA SER A 525 -8.86 -4.30 -8.33
C SER A 525 -10.34 -4.59 -8.09
N VAL A 526 -11.21 -4.16 -9.01
CA VAL A 526 -12.65 -4.44 -8.97
C VAL A 526 -12.92 -5.94 -9.08
N ASN A 527 -12.30 -6.62 -10.04
CA ASN A 527 -12.45 -8.08 -10.18
C ASN A 527 -11.98 -8.82 -8.92
N PHE A 528 -10.81 -8.43 -8.39
CA PHE A 528 -10.30 -8.98 -7.13
C PHE A 528 -11.31 -8.80 -5.98
N LEU A 529 -11.89 -7.60 -5.84
CA LEU A 529 -12.88 -7.31 -4.81
C LEU A 529 -14.21 -8.06 -5.02
N VAL A 530 -14.61 -8.34 -6.27
CA VAL A 530 -15.75 -9.21 -6.58
C VAL A 530 -15.46 -10.65 -6.15
N ASP A 531 -14.28 -11.17 -6.49
CA ASP A 531 -13.90 -12.57 -6.20
C ASP A 531 -13.88 -12.87 -4.69
N TYR A 532 -13.57 -11.86 -3.86
CA TYR A 532 -13.60 -11.95 -2.40
C TYR A 532 -14.89 -11.44 -1.74
N GLY A 533 -15.91 -11.08 -2.54
CA GLY A 533 -17.24 -10.74 -2.04
C GLY A 533 -17.35 -9.39 -1.31
N TYR A 534 -16.52 -8.41 -1.69
CA TYR A 534 -16.70 -7.00 -1.31
C TYR A 534 -17.64 -6.26 -2.27
N LEU A 535 -17.59 -6.66 -3.54
CA LEU A 535 -18.41 -6.14 -4.61
C LEU A 535 -19.24 -7.29 -5.21
N GLU A 536 -20.30 -6.93 -5.91
CA GLU A 536 -21.10 -7.85 -6.70
C GLU A 536 -21.01 -7.45 -8.18
N ALA A 537 -20.69 -8.41 -9.05
CA ALA A 537 -20.76 -8.21 -10.48
C ALA A 537 -22.15 -8.59 -10.99
N ILE A 538 -22.95 -7.58 -11.35
CA ILE A 538 -24.23 -7.77 -12.05
C ILE A 538 -23.96 -8.22 -13.48
N GLU A 539 -23.01 -7.55 -14.14
CA GLU A 539 -22.50 -7.89 -15.47
C GLU A 539 -20.97 -7.79 -15.44
N ARG A 540 -20.28 -8.76 -16.06
CA ARG A 540 -18.85 -8.66 -16.40
C ARG A 540 -18.50 -9.61 -17.56
N PRO A 541 -17.57 -9.25 -18.45
CA PRO A 541 -17.02 -10.19 -19.42
C PRO A 541 -16.26 -11.31 -18.71
N VAL A 542 -16.42 -12.55 -19.19
CA VAL A 542 -15.77 -13.74 -18.61
C VAL A 542 -15.26 -14.64 -19.73
N ILE A 543 -13.98 -15.00 -19.69
CA ILE A 543 -13.36 -15.99 -20.57
C ILE A 543 -13.36 -17.35 -19.89
N LYS A 544 -13.88 -18.38 -20.55
CA LYS A 544 -13.97 -19.75 -20.02
C LYS A 544 -12.95 -20.69 -20.64
N ALA A 545 -12.75 -21.84 -20.01
CA ALA A 545 -11.81 -22.86 -20.45
C ALA A 545 -11.97 -23.32 -21.92
N PRO A 546 -13.20 -23.51 -22.47
CA PRO A 546 -13.37 -23.92 -23.87
C PRO A 546 -12.88 -22.87 -24.87
N GLU A 547 -13.17 -21.59 -24.62
CA GLU A 547 -12.72 -20.47 -25.47
C GLU A 547 -11.19 -20.41 -25.54
N ILE A 548 -10.52 -20.68 -24.41
CA ILE A 548 -9.05 -20.76 -24.37
C ILE A 548 -8.55 -21.93 -25.22
N LEU A 549 -9.17 -23.11 -25.10
CA LEU A 549 -8.75 -24.30 -25.81
C LEU A 549 -8.94 -24.15 -27.33
N GLU A 550 -10.08 -23.60 -27.76
CA GLU A 550 -10.39 -23.29 -29.16
C GLU A 550 -9.37 -22.30 -29.73
N ALA A 551 -9.08 -21.21 -29.01
CA ALA A 551 -8.08 -20.23 -29.43
C ALA A 551 -6.67 -20.84 -29.55
N LEU A 552 -6.27 -21.75 -28.66
CA LEU A 552 -4.99 -22.45 -28.75
C LEU A 552 -4.92 -23.38 -29.97
N GLN A 553 -6.01 -24.08 -30.28
CA GLN A 553 -6.10 -24.95 -31.45
C GLN A 553 -6.05 -24.16 -32.76
N GLU A 554 -6.81 -23.06 -32.84
CA GLU A 554 -6.80 -22.16 -34.01
C GLU A 554 -5.44 -21.50 -34.21
N LEU A 555 -4.72 -21.19 -33.13
CA LEU A 555 -3.36 -20.67 -33.18
C LEU A 555 -2.32 -21.68 -33.73
N GLY A 556 -2.66 -22.97 -33.77
CA GLY A 556 -1.78 -24.04 -34.27
C GLY A 556 -1.03 -24.83 -33.18
N VAL A 557 -1.53 -24.82 -31.94
CA VAL A 557 -1.04 -25.72 -30.88
C VAL A 557 -1.60 -27.13 -31.12
N ALA A 558 -0.72 -28.12 -31.18
CA ALA A 558 -1.04 -29.52 -31.39
C ALA A 558 -0.79 -30.35 -30.12
N ARG A 559 -1.52 -31.45 -29.98
CA ARG A 559 -1.46 -32.36 -28.82
C ARG A 559 -0.09 -32.98 -28.57
N ALA A 560 0.79 -33.03 -29.57
CA ALA A 560 2.15 -33.57 -29.46
C ALA A 560 3.20 -32.50 -29.12
N ASP A 561 2.81 -31.23 -29.01
CA ASP A 561 3.76 -30.13 -28.84
C ASP A 561 4.38 -30.12 -27.44
N VAL A 562 5.62 -29.63 -27.38
CA VAL A 562 6.28 -29.17 -26.15
C VAL A 562 6.28 -27.64 -26.15
N LEU A 563 5.66 -27.03 -25.13
CA LEU A 563 5.49 -25.57 -25.08
C LEU A 563 6.33 -24.94 -23.96
N LEU A 564 7.11 -23.93 -24.32
CA LEU A 564 7.61 -22.92 -23.39
C LEU A 564 6.55 -21.81 -23.27
N VAL A 565 6.01 -21.59 -22.08
CA VAL A 565 4.85 -20.70 -21.90
C VAL A 565 5.21 -19.47 -21.09
N HIS A 566 5.06 -18.30 -21.70
CA HIS A 566 5.07 -17.01 -21.02
C HIS A 566 3.66 -16.47 -20.91
N ALA A 567 3.18 -16.17 -19.70
CA ALA A 567 1.79 -15.82 -19.47
C ALA A 567 1.60 -14.53 -18.66
N SER A 568 0.67 -13.67 -19.12
CA SER A 568 0.17 -12.52 -18.38
C SER A 568 -1.36 -12.55 -18.36
N VAL A 569 -1.92 -13.40 -17.49
CA VAL A 569 -3.36 -13.69 -17.38
C VAL A 569 -4.21 -12.41 -17.36
N SER A 570 -3.79 -11.42 -16.56
CA SER A 570 -4.54 -10.16 -16.39
C SER A 570 -4.67 -9.31 -17.67
N LYS A 571 -3.91 -9.57 -18.73
CA LYS A 571 -3.99 -8.84 -20.00
C LYS A 571 -5.13 -9.31 -20.89
N CYS A 572 -5.64 -10.52 -20.68
CA CYS A 572 -6.77 -11.06 -21.43
C CYS A 572 -8.12 -10.52 -20.94
N GLY A 573 -8.18 -9.90 -19.76
CA GLY A 573 -9.42 -9.59 -19.06
C GLY A 573 -9.66 -10.61 -17.94
N TYR A 574 -10.92 -10.81 -17.56
CA TYR A 574 -11.30 -11.74 -16.51
C TYR A 574 -11.42 -13.17 -17.05
N ILE A 575 -10.67 -14.11 -16.46
CA ILE A 575 -10.71 -15.54 -16.79
C ILE A 575 -11.33 -16.29 -15.63
N ASP A 576 -12.38 -17.07 -15.91
CA ASP A 576 -13.04 -17.91 -14.92
C ASP A 576 -12.08 -18.97 -14.35
N GLY A 577 -11.98 -19.08 -13.03
CA GLY A 577 -11.00 -19.94 -12.35
C GLY A 577 -9.53 -19.48 -12.47
N GLY A 578 -9.26 -18.32 -13.08
CA GLY A 578 -7.96 -17.65 -13.09
C GLY A 578 -6.81 -18.52 -13.62
N ALA A 579 -5.69 -18.51 -12.90
CA ALA A 579 -4.45 -19.19 -13.31
C ALA A 579 -4.63 -20.71 -13.47
N GLU A 580 -5.47 -21.34 -12.65
CA GLU A 580 -5.68 -22.79 -12.70
C GLU A 580 -6.36 -23.22 -14.01
N THR A 581 -7.37 -22.46 -14.45
CA THR A 581 -8.04 -22.68 -15.74
C THR A 581 -7.07 -22.53 -16.90
N VAL A 582 -6.21 -21.50 -16.87
CA VAL A 582 -5.17 -21.30 -17.90
C VAL A 582 -4.22 -22.49 -17.97
N ILE A 583 -3.71 -22.96 -16.82
CA ILE A 583 -2.81 -24.12 -16.75
C ILE A 583 -3.50 -25.36 -17.34
N LYS A 584 -4.73 -25.65 -16.91
CA LYS A 584 -5.51 -26.80 -17.38
C LYS A 584 -5.78 -26.74 -18.88
N SER A 585 -6.18 -25.59 -19.41
CA SER A 585 -6.47 -25.43 -20.85
C SER A 585 -5.21 -25.60 -21.71
N ILE A 586 -4.07 -25.07 -21.29
CA ILE A 586 -2.81 -25.21 -22.04
C ILE A 586 -2.26 -26.64 -21.93
N ALA A 587 -2.29 -27.25 -20.74
CA ALA A 587 -1.91 -28.65 -20.56
C ALA A 587 -2.86 -29.61 -21.31
N ALA A 588 -4.12 -29.20 -21.52
CA ALA A 588 -5.05 -29.91 -22.39
C ALA A 588 -4.89 -29.55 -23.87
N ALA A 589 -3.96 -28.70 -24.29
CA ALA A 589 -3.73 -28.42 -25.72
C ALA A 589 -2.45 -29.10 -26.24
N ALA A 590 -1.47 -29.34 -25.37
CA ALA A 590 -0.13 -29.82 -25.72
C ALA A 590 0.29 -31.06 -24.89
N GLU A 591 1.34 -31.77 -25.33
CA GLU A 591 1.85 -32.97 -24.63
C GLU A 591 2.62 -32.57 -23.36
N THR A 592 3.41 -31.51 -23.45
CA THR A 592 4.24 -31.02 -22.34
C THR A 592 4.25 -29.50 -22.32
N VAL A 593 4.10 -28.92 -21.14
CA VAL A 593 4.04 -27.47 -20.93
C VAL A 593 5.02 -27.07 -19.84
N LEU A 594 5.80 -26.03 -20.10
CA LEU A 594 6.88 -25.55 -19.24
C LEU A 594 6.62 -24.07 -18.95
N PHE A 595 6.58 -23.71 -17.67
CA PHE A 595 6.33 -22.36 -17.18
C PHE A 595 7.52 -21.85 -16.37
N PRO A 596 7.92 -20.57 -16.53
CA PRO A 596 9.02 -20.01 -15.76
C PRO A 596 8.61 -19.84 -14.30
N THR A 597 9.49 -20.24 -13.37
CA THR A 597 9.34 -20.11 -11.91
C THR A 597 10.49 -19.32 -11.29
N PHE A 598 10.85 -18.20 -11.92
CA PHE A 598 12.07 -17.47 -11.59
C PHE A 598 11.99 -16.80 -10.21
N THR A 599 13.13 -16.72 -9.55
CA THR A 599 13.33 -16.17 -8.19
C THR A 599 14.35 -15.03 -8.23
N ARG A 600 14.58 -14.34 -7.10
CA ARG A 600 15.56 -13.23 -6.97
C ARG A 600 16.55 -13.45 -5.82
N PRO A 601 17.42 -14.46 -5.89
CA PRO A 601 18.44 -14.72 -4.86
C PRO A 601 19.71 -13.86 -5.03
N TYR A 602 19.66 -12.84 -5.89
CA TYR A 602 20.83 -12.05 -6.27
C TYR A 602 21.29 -11.14 -5.14
N ILE A 603 22.55 -11.31 -4.73
CA ILE A 603 23.28 -10.30 -3.96
C ILE A 603 24.18 -9.46 -4.86
N TYR A 604 24.52 -9.99 -6.04
CA TYR A 604 25.20 -9.29 -7.11
C TYR A 604 24.66 -9.73 -8.48
N LEU A 605 24.23 -8.76 -9.30
CA LEU A 605 23.88 -8.95 -10.71
C LEU A 605 24.15 -7.65 -11.49
N GLY A 606 25.34 -7.53 -12.10
CA GLY A 606 25.83 -6.27 -12.68
C GLY A 606 26.09 -5.15 -11.65
N GLY A 607 26.01 -5.48 -10.36
CA GLY A 607 26.08 -4.55 -9.22
C GLY A 607 25.49 -5.17 -7.95
N LEU A 608 25.82 -4.61 -6.79
CA LEU A 608 25.25 -5.03 -5.50
C LEU A 608 23.74 -4.82 -5.46
N ASN A 609 23.02 -5.77 -4.87
CA ASN A 609 21.57 -5.65 -4.69
C ASN A 609 21.21 -4.50 -3.72
N LYS A 610 20.14 -3.79 -4.06
CA LYS A 610 19.58 -2.67 -3.29
C LYS A 610 18.07 -2.79 -3.09
N GLY A 611 17.47 -3.93 -3.45
CA GLY A 611 16.03 -4.13 -3.42
C GLY A 611 15.57 -5.12 -2.35
N TYR A 612 14.49 -4.77 -1.64
CA TYR A 612 13.80 -5.61 -0.64
C TYR A 612 13.07 -6.83 -1.23
N ASN A 613 13.07 -6.96 -2.55
CA ASN A 613 12.56 -8.14 -3.26
C ASN A 613 13.57 -9.29 -3.32
N TYR A 614 14.77 -9.09 -2.78
CA TYR A 614 15.75 -10.16 -2.58
C TYR A 614 15.22 -11.20 -1.58
N ARG A 615 15.37 -12.47 -1.94
CA ARG A 615 15.11 -13.64 -1.09
C ARG A 615 16.14 -14.72 -1.44
N PRO A 616 16.86 -15.31 -0.45
CA PRO A 616 17.64 -16.51 -0.69
C PRO A 616 16.80 -17.57 -1.41
N TYR A 617 17.40 -18.30 -2.34
CA TYR A 617 16.70 -19.38 -3.01
C TYR A 617 16.37 -20.50 -2.01
N ASP A 618 15.09 -20.81 -1.90
CA ASP A 618 14.55 -21.95 -1.16
C ASP A 618 13.58 -22.68 -2.11
N PRO A 619 13.85 -23.94 -2.50
CA PRO A 619 12.99 -24.67 -3.44
C PRO A 619 11.57 -24.88 -2.91
N ALA A 620 11.38 -24.86 -1.59
CA ALA A 620 10.06 -25.00 -0.95
C ALA A 620 9.30 -23.65 -0.84
N ASP A 621 9.97 -22.52 -1.06
CA ASP A 621 9.33 -21.21 -1.05
C ASP A 621 8.79 -20.82 -2.44
N TYR A 622 7.51 -21.13 -2.67
CA TYR A 622 6.81 -20.72 -3.89
C TYR A 622 6.40 -19.24 -3.86
N ASP A 623 6.38 -18.57 -2.71
CA ASP A 623 6.05 -17.15 -2.63
C ASP A 623 7.17 -16.28 -3.24
N ALA A 624 8.42 -16.74 -3.22
CA ALA A 624 9.58 -16.10 -3.85
C ALA A 624 9.55 -16.08 -5.40
N ILE A 625 8.64 -16.80 -6.04
CA ILE A 625 8.48 -16.79 -7.50
C ILE A 625 7.92 -15.44 -7.96
N TRP A 626 8.59 -14.74 -8.89
CA TRP A 626 8.17 -13.40 -9.34
C TRP A 626 7.54 -13.37 -10.74
N THR A 627 7.51 -14.50 -11.46
CA THR A 627 6.97 -14.63 -12.83
C THR A 627 5.44 -14.67 -12.92
N GLY A 628 4.74 -14.29 -11.84
CA GLY A 628 3.29 -14.23 -11.77
C GLY A 628 2.65 -15.45 -11.08
N SER A 629 1.32 -15.54 -11.16
CA SER A 629 0.53 -16.54 -10.42
C SER A 629 0.56 -17.95 -11.03
N ILE A 630 0.89 -18.09 -12.31
CA ILE A 630 0.86 -19.38 -13.02
C ILE A 630 1.82 -20.39 -12.39
N GLY A 631 3.11 -20.06 -12.28
CA GLY A 631 4.11 -20.94 -11.68
C GLY A 631 3.80 -21.30 -10.22
N LYS A 632 3.31 -20.33 -9.44
CA LYS A 632 2.88 -20.56 -8.04
C LYS A 632 1.69 -21.52 -7.96
N THR A 633 0.68 -21.30 -8.79
CA THR A 633 -0.53 -22.12 -8.82
C THR A 633 -0.21 -23.54 -9.27
N LEU A 634 0.64 -23.68 -10.29
CA LEU A 634 1.10 -24.96 -10.79
C LEU A 634 1.71 -25.81 -9.66
N LEU A 635 2.73 -25.28 -8.97
CA LEU A 635 3.44 -26.01 -7.92
C LEU A 635 2.58 -26.29 -6.67
N ARG A 636 1.56 -25.47 -6.41
CA ARG A 636 0.65 -25.65 -5.25
C ARG A 636 -0.46 -26.65 -5.51
N LYS A 637 -0.97 -26.72 -6.74
CA LYS A 637 -2.22 -27.43 -7.07
C LYS A 637 -2.05 -28.67 -7.93
N PHE A 638 -0.87 -28.87 -8.54
CA PHE A 638 -0.59 -29.99 -9.44
C PHE A 638 0.62 -30.77 -8.90
N PRO A 639 0.40 -31.80 -8.04
CA PRO A 639 1.47 -32.58 -7.42
C PRO A 639 2.40 -33.30 -8.41
N GLU A 640 1.91 -33.55 -9.62
CA GLU A 640 2.67 -34.14 -10.72
C GLU A 640 3.59 -33.14 -11.44
N ALA A 641 3.51 -31.85 -11.10
CA ALA A 641 4.39 -30.83 -11.65
C ALA A 641 5.83 -31.02 -11.17
N ILE A 642 6.77 -31.02 -12.11
CA ILE A 642 8.21 -31.09 -11.83
C ILE A 642 8.78 -29.69 -11.89
N ARG A 643 9.76 -29.36 -11.04
CA ARG A 643 10.50 -28.08 -11.06
C ARG A 643 12.00 -28.35 -11.17
N SER A 644 12.68 -27.70 -12.11
CA SER A 644 14.15 -27.77 -12.21
C SER A 644 14.83 -27.13 -10.99
N SER A 645 16.03 -27.58 -10.64
CA SER A 645 16.79 -27.11 -9.46
C SER A 645 17.46 -25.73 -9.61
N HIS A 646 17.47 -25.15 -10.80
CA HIS A 646 18.20 -23.91 -11.06
C HIS A 646 17.80 -22.74 -10.14
N VAL A 647 18.78 -22.13 -9.47
CA VAL A 647 18.53 -21.24 -8.31
C VAL A 647 17.92 -19.89 -8.66
N THR A 648 18.06 -19.43 -9.91
CA THR A 648 17.48 -18.14 -10.36
C THR A 648 16.37 -18.30 -11.39
N HIS A 649 16.62 -19.06 -12.45
CA HIS A 649 15.70 -19.26 -13.59
C HIS A 649 15.08 -20.66 -13.65
N SER A 650 14.69 -21.26 -12.50
CA SER A 650 13.98 -22.53 -12.53
C SER A 650 12.69 -22.47 -13.37
N TRP A 651 12.36 -23.57 -14.03
CA TRP A 651 11.08 -23.79 -14.71
C TRP A 651 10.32 -24.92 -14.01
N ALA A 652 9.00 -24.91 -14.17
CA ALA A 652 8.14 -26.00 -13.74
C ALA A 652 7.24 -26.46 -14.88
N GLY A 653 6.88 -27.74 -14.92
CA GLY A 653 6.14 -28.28 -16.05
C GLY A 653 5.30 -29.51 -15.77
N LEU A 654 4.40 -29.79 -16.70
CA LEU A 654 3.49 -30.93 -16.75
C LEU A 654 3.66 -31.67 -18.08
N GLY A 655 3.37 -32.97 -18.07
CA GLY A 655 3.33 -33.79 -19.29
C GLY A 655 4.46 -34.81 -19.39
N CYS A 656 4.34 -35.71 -20.38
CA CYS A 656 5.18 -36.89 -20.51
C CYS A 656 6.68 -36.59 -20.67
N ARG A 657 7.06 -35.42 -21.19
CA ARG A 657 8.45 -35.01 -21.42
C ARG A 657 8.98 -34.00 -20.42
N ALA A 658 8.18 -33.61 -19.42
CA ALA A 658 8.57 -32.57 -18.46
C ALA A 658 9.88 -32.92 -17.72
N ALA A 659 10.03 -34.16 -17.24
CA ALA A 659 11.25 -34.63 -16.57
C ALA A 659 12.49 -34.49 -17.48
N ALA A 660 12.38 -34.94 -18.74
CA ALA A 660 13.47 -34.85 -19.73
C ALA A 660 13.90 -33.40 -20.04
N CYS A 661 13.02 -32.42 -19.84
CA CYS A 661 13.33 -31.00 -20.00
C CYS A 661 13.90 -30.33 -18.73
N LEU A 662 13.57 -30.85 -17.54
CA LEU A 662 13.79 -30.15 -16.28
C LEU A 662 14.90 -30.76 -15.43
N ASP A 663 15.12 -32.08 -15.51
CA ASP A 663 16.07 -32.80 -14.64
C ASP A 663 17.53 -32.49 -14.99
N SER A 664 17.82 -32.08 -16.22
CA SER A 664 19.18 -31.68 -16.62
C SER A 664 19.54 -30.25 -16.22
N HIS A 665 18.60 -29.46 -15.72
CA HIS A 665 18.80 -28.04 -15.45
C HIS A 665 19.30 -27.82 -14.01
N GLU A 666 20.63 -27.93 -13.88
CA GLU A 666 21.35 -27.91 -12.61
C GLU A 666 21.29 -26.56 -11.89
N ALA A 667 21.59 -26.58 -10.59
CA ALA A 667 21.41 -25.44 -9.69
C ALA A 667 22.15 -24.16 -10.13
N CYS A 668 23.40 -24.29 -10.58
CA CYS A 668 24.32 -23.17 -10.85
C CYS A 668 24.83 -23.15 -12.30
N ASP A 669 24.20 -23.90 -13.20
CA ASP A 669 24.45 -23.81 -14.64
C ASP A 669 24.14 -22.39 -15.16
N SER A 670 24.50 -22.13 -16.41
CA SER A 670 23.95 -20.94 -17.08
C SER A 670 22.41 -21.04 -17.14
N PRO A 671 21.67 -19.97 -16.78
CA PRO A 671 20.20 -19.97 -16.76
C PRO A 671 19.51 -20.46 -18.03
N THR A 672 20.20 -20.29 -19.16
CA THR A 672 19.67 -20.55 -20.49
C THR A 672 20.65 -21.34 -21.34
N GLY A 673 21.49 -22.18 -20.73
CA GLY A 673 22.45 -23.03 -21.46
C GLY A 673 21.81 -24.24 -22.16
N ARG A 674 22.62 -25.10 -22.78
CA ARG A 674 22.12 -26.27 -23.54
C ARG A 674 21.35 -27.29 -22.71
N ASN A 675 21.65 -27.38 -21.41
CA ASN A 675 20.94 -28.25 -20.47
C ASN A 675 19.65 -27.62 -19.91
N SER A 676 19.40 -26.35 -20.21
CA SER A 676 18.20 -25.65 -19.77
C SER A 676 16.94 -26.17 -20.47
N PRO A 677 15.74 -25.85 -19.95
CA PRO A 677 14.47 -26.23 -20.56
C PRO A 677 14.31 -25.70 -21.99
N MET A 678 14.96 -24.58 -22.33
CA MET A 678 14.98 -24.03 -23.68
C MET A 678 15.74 -24.93 -24.66
N GLY A 679 16.92 -25.41 -24.25
CA GLY A 679 17.71 -26.33 -25.08
C GLY A 679 17.00 -27.65 -25.30
N LYS A 680 16.38 -28.21 -24.24
CA LYS A 680 15.61 -29.45 -24.33
C LYS A 680 14.33 -29.31 -25.14
N ALA A 681 13.63 -28.19 -25.03
CA ALA A 681 12.46 -27.92 -25.88
C ALA A 681 12.86 -27.78 -27.35
N LEU A 682 14.00 -27.16 -27.66
CA LEU A 682 14.54 -27.07 -29.02
C LEU A 682 14.85 -28.45 -29.61
N ASP A 683 15.51 -29.33 -28.85
CA ASP A 683 15.81 -30.72 -29.26
C ASP A 683 14.53 -31.53 -29.58
N MET A 684 13.37 -31.10 -29.09
CA MET A 684 12.07 -31.74 -29.25
C MET A 684 11.13 -31.03 -30.22
N ASP A 685 11.61 -30.08 -31.02
CA ASP A 685 10.79 -29.28 -31.95
C ASP A 685 9.66 -28.52 -31.24
N GLY A 686 9.98 -28.00 -30.05
CA GLY A 686 9.03 -27.26 -29.23
C GLY A 686 8.66 -25.88 -29.81
N LYS A 687 7.69 -25.25 -29.18
CA LYS A 687 7.19 -23.91 -29.53
C LYS A 687 7.18 -22.99 -28.32
N ILE A 688 7.19 -21.69 -28.55
CA ILE A 688 6.96 -20.69 -27.50
C ILE A 688 5.53 -20.17 -27.60
N LEU A 689 4.75 -20.32 -26.54
CA LEU A 689 3.42 -19.76 -26.38
C LEU A 689 3.47 -18.50 -25.51
N TYR A 690 3.01 -17.39 -26.05
CA TYR A 690 2.80 -16.14 -25.33
C TYR A 690 1.31 -16.00 -25.02
N PHE A 691 0.91 -16.21 -23.77
CA PHE A 691 -0.47 -16.13 -23.33
C PHE A 691 -0.77 -14.75 -22.73
N GLY A 692 -1.48 -13.89 -23.46
CA GLY A 692 -1.81 -12.54 -22.99
C GLY A 692 -0.60 -11.60 -22.91
N THR A 693 0.53 -11.97 -23.51
CA THR A 693 1.73 -11.14 -23.56
C THR A 693 2.22 -11.00 -24.99
N GLY A 694 2.96 -9.93 -25.27
CA GLY A 694 3.78 -9.85 -26.49
C GLY A 694 5.03 -10.70 -26.39
N VAL A 695 5.92 -10.58 -27.38
CA VAL A 695 7.20 -11.33 -27.46
C VAL A 695 8.34 -10.76 -26.59
N ALA A 696 8.07 -9.72 -25.78
CA ALA A 696 9.07 -9.15 -24.87
C ALA A 696 9.68 -10.15 -23.85
N PRO A 697 8.93 -11.08 -23.23
CA PRO A 697 9.47 -12.00 -22.23
C PRO A 697 10.16 -13.22 -22.83
N THR A 698 10.55 -13.20 -24.12
CA THR A 698 11.18 -14.33 -24.82
C THR A 698 12.50 -14.71 -24.17
N THR A 699 12.46 -15.62 -23.20
CA THR A 699 13.67 -16.10 -22.51
C THR A 699 14.59 -16.87 -23.47
N PHE A 700 14.04 -17.39 -24.57
CA PHE A 700 14.81 -18.08 -25.61
C PHE A 700 15.83 -17.19 -26.33
N LEU A 701 15.67 -15.86 -26.36
CA LEU A 701 16.72 -14.99 -26.91
C LEU A 701 17.98 -15.02 -26.05
N HIS A 702 17.85 -15.19 -24.73
CA HIS A 702 18.99 -15.40 -23.84
C HIS A 702 19.63 -16.78 -24.01
N TYR A 703 18.86 -17.80 -24.44
CA TYR A 703 19.45 -19.08 -24.87
C TYR A 703 20.39 -18.87 -26.06
N LEU A 704 20.02 -18.04 -27.03
CA LEU A 704 20.90 -17.69 -28.14
C LEU A 704 22.15 -16.92 -27.68
N GLU A 705 21.99 -15.94 -26.79
CA GLU A 705 23.12 -15.21 -26.17
C GLU A 705 24.12 -16.17 -25.52
N ASP A 706 23.62 -17.17 -24.78
CA ASP A 706 24.45 -18.17 -24.09
C ASP A 706 25.27 -19.04 -25.05
N ILE A 707 24.59 -19.61 -26.06
CA ILE A 707 25.18 -20.49 -27.07
C ILE A 707 26.21 -19.74 -27.93
N CYS A 708 25.93 -18.48 -28.26
CA CYS A 708 26.88 -17.61 -28.97
C CYS A 708 28.00 -17.08 -28.07
N ASN A 709 27.93 -17.30 -26.75
CA ASN A 709 28.89 -16.80 -25.76
C ASN A 709 29.17 -15.29 -25.92
N VAL A 710 28.10 -14.50 -26.03
CA VAL A 710 28.18 -13.05 -26.26
C VAL A 710 28.95 -12.34 -25.12
N PRO A 711 29.67 -11.24 -25.40
CA PRO A 711 30.63 -10.66 -24.45
C PRO A 711 30.00 -9.92 -23.25
N TYR A 712 28.68 -9.75 -23.25
CA TYR A 712 27.92 -9.05 -22.21
C TYR A 712 27.24 -9.98 -21.19
N LEU A 713 27.55 -11.29 -21.23
CA LEU A 713 27.20 -12.20 -20.15
C LEU A 713 28.19 -12.03 -19.00
N GLU A 714 27.70 -11.92 -17.78
CA GLU A 714 28.55 -11.73 -16.59
C GLU A 714 28.15 -12.69 -15.48
N ALA A 715 29.00 -12.83 -14.47
CA ALA A 715 28.69 -13.66 -13.32
C ALA A 715 27.60 -13.05 -12.43
N ALA A 716 26.80 -13.91 -11.80
CA ALA A 716 25.88 -13.55 -10.74
C ALA A 716 26.26 -14.25 -9.43
N VAL A 717 26.13 -13.53 -8.32
CA VAL A 717 26.34 -14.09 -6.98
C VAL A 717 24.99 -14.18 -6.30
N CYS A 718 24.65 -15.39 -5.85
CA CYS A 718 23.35 -15.70 -5.28
C CYS A 718 23.48 -16.29 -3.88
N ARG A 719 22.40 -16.17 -3.09
CA ARG A 719 22.25 -16.88 -1.82
C ARG A 719 21.27 -18.03 -1.93
N VAL A 720 21.65 -19.17 -1.41
CA VAL A 720 20.82 -20.38 -1.31
C VAL A 720 20.64 -20.70 0.17
N LYS A 721 19.41 -21.06 0.55
CA LYS A 721 19.09 -21.47 1.91
C LYS A 721 19.25 -22.98 2.03
N ASN A 722 20.11 -23.41 2.94
CA ASN A 722 20.30 -24.81 3.28
C ASN A 722 19.15 -25.34 4.15
N PRO A 723 18.97 -26.67 4.26
CA PRO A 723 17.97 -27.28 5.13
C PRO A 723 18.07 -26.86 6.61
N ASP A 724 19.27 -26.55 7.10
CA ASP A 724 19.53 -26.03 8.46
C ASP A 724 19.30 -24.51 8.59
N SER A 725 18.73 -23.88 7.56
CA SER A 725 18.51 -22.44 7.40
C SER A 725 19.78 -21.59 7.30
N SER A 726 20.98 -22.17 7.24
CA SER A 726 22.19 -21.42 6.91
C SER A 726 22.16 -20.94 5.46
N LEU A 727 22.89 -19.85 5.19
CA LEU A 727 23.00 -19.29 3.84
C LEU A 727 24.30 -19.71 3.17
N GLN A 728 24.20 -20.34 2.01
CA GLN A 728 25.32 -20.62 1.12
C GLN A 728 25.40 -19.53 0.04
N THR A 729 26.61 -19.07 -0.25
CA THR A 729 26.87 -18.25 -1.45
C THR A 729 27.21 -19.17 -2.62
N VAL A 730 26.54 -18.96 -3.74
CA VAL A 730 26.83 -19.66 -5.00
C VAL A 730 27.14 -18.66 -6.11
N LEU A 731 28.03 -19.07 -7.02
CA LEU A 731 28.40 -18.33 -8.21
C LEU A 731 27.74 -18.99 -9.42
N ILE A 732 27.09 -18.19 -10.25
CA ILE A 732 26.73 -18.57 -11.62
C ILE A 732 27.69 -17.81 -12.53
N GLU A 733 28.61 -18.51 -13.19
CA GLU A 733 29.71 -17.88 -13.95
C GLU A 733 29.21 -17.07 -15.15
N LYS A 734 28.12 -17.52 -15.76
CA LYS A 734 27.52 -16.92 -16.94
C LYS A 734 26.03 -16.67 -16.68
N HIS A 735 25.67 -15.40 -16.53
CA HIS A 735 24.32 -14.93 -16.24
C HIS A 735 23.95 -13.76 -17.15
N LEU A 736 22.72 -13.26 -16.98
CA LEU A 736 22.02 -12.39 -17.91
C LEU A 736 21.77 -10.96 -17.33
N PRO A 737 22.78 -10.23 -16.83
CA PRO A 737 22.55 -8.89 -16.31
C PRO A 737 22.21 -7.89 -17.41
N GLY A 738 21.61 -6.76 -17.02
CA GLY A 738 21.51 -5.58 -17.90
C GLY A 738 20.41 -5.60 -18.96
N HIS A 739 20.35 -4.51 -19.70
CA HIS A 739 19.27 -4.16 -20.61
C HIS A 739 19.44 -4.80 -22.01
N ARG A 740 18.33 -5.23 -22.63
CA ARG A 740 18.23 -5.69 -24.02
C ARG A 740 17.17 -4.87 -24.76
N ASP A 741 17.33 -4.68 -26.07
CA ASP A 741 16.37 -3.94 -26.91
C ASP A 741 14.96 -4.54 -26.85
N PHE A 742 14.85 -5.87 -26.80
CA PHE A 742 13.55 -6.55 -26.78
C PHE A 742 12.78 -6.46 -25.45
N TYR A 743 13.34 -5.83 -24.40
CA TYR A 743 12.60 -5.56 -23.15
C TYR A 743 11.58 -4.41 -23.29
N ARG A 744 11.56 -3.73 -24.43
CA ARG A 744 10.60 -2.67 -24.76
C ARG A 744 9.17 -3.19 -24.85
N LYS A 745 8.20 -2.26 -24.75
CA LYS A 745 6.75 -2.58 -24.78
C LYS A 745 6.30 -3.14 -26.14
N ASP A 746 6.89 -2.66 -27.22
CA ASP A 746 6.65 -3.03 -28.61
C ASP A 746 7.75 -3.96 -29.12
N ALA A 747 8.05 -5.03 -28.36
CA ALA A 747 9.18 -5.90 -28.63
C ALA A 747 9.18 -6.51 -30.04
N GLU A 748 8.02 -6.66 -30.70
CA GLU A 748 7.97 -7.09 -32.11
C GLU A 748 8.74 -6.15 -33.05
N ASN A 749 8.90 -4.88 -32.67
CA ASN A 749 9.60 -3.85 -33.44
C ASN A 749 11.07 -3.68 -33.04
N CYS A 750 11.58 -4.47 -32.09
CA CYS A 750 13.00 -4.46 -31.75
C CYS A 750 13.85 -4.89 -32.97
N LYS A 751 15.15 -4.56 -32.97
CA LYS A 751 16.04 -4.88 -34.10
C LYS A 751 16.00 -6.35 -34.49
N PHE A 752 16.09 -7.23 -33.50
CA PHE A 752 16.10 -8.67 -33.70
C PHE A 752 14.81 -9.15 -34.36
N PHE A 753 13.63 -8.86 -33.80
CA PHE A 753 12.37 -9.38 -34.35
C PHE A 753 12.05 -8.79 -35.72
N ARG A 754 12.37 -7.52 -35.99
CA ARG A 754 12.19 -6.94 -37.35
C ARG A 754 13.02 -7.68 -38.39
N ARG A 755 14.29 -7.97 -38.10
CA ARG A 755 15.15 -8.72 -39.01
C ARG A 755 14.71 -10.18 -39.11
N ALA A 756 14.38 -10.81 -37.99
CA ALA A 756 13.96 -12.21 -37.99
C ALA A 756 12.68 -12.43 -38.80
N VAL A 757 11.69 -11.54 -38.69
CA VAL A 757 10.47 -11.59 -39.52
C VAL A 757 10.79 -11.34 -41.00
N ALA A 758 11.70 -10.41 -41.32
CA ALA A 758 12.15 -10.21 -42.69
C ALA A 758 12.84 -11.46 -43.27
N ASP A 759 13.52 -12.24 -42.42
CA ASP A 759 14.18 -13.51 -42.78
C ASP A 759 13.23 -14.73 -42.69
N GLY A 760 11.92 -14.48 -42.54
CA GLY A 760 10.88 -15.52 -42.59
C GLY A 760 10.60 -16.20 -41.25
N LEU A 761 10.78 -15.51 -40.12
CA LEU A 761 10.21 -15.93 -38.84
C LEU A 761 8.71 -15.63 -38.84
N GLU A 762 7.89 -16.67 -38.64
CA GLU A 762 6.45 -16.52 -38.48
C GLU A 762 6.09 -16.34 -36.98
N ILE A 763 5.24 -15.35 -36.70
CA ILE A 763 4.66 -15.13 -35.37
C ILE A 763 3.15 -15.21 -35.53
N HIS A 764 2.58 -16.40 -35.32
CA HIS A 764 1.14 -16.58 -35.38
C HIS A 764 0.49 -15.85 -34.21
N SER A 765 -0.69 -15.25 -34.42
CA SER A 765 -1.39 -14.47 -33.40
C SER A 765 -2.90 -14.63 -33.52
N ILE A 766 -3.56 -14.79 -32.38
CA ILE A 766 -5.02 -14.76 -32.27
C ILE A 766 -5.44 -13.89 -31.08
N GLN A 767 -6.60 -13.26 -31.16
CA GLN A 767 -7.16 -12.47 -30.06
C GLN A 767 -7.84 -13.39 -29.03
N LEU A 768 -7.62 -13.13 -27.74
CA LEU A 768 -8.34 -13.77 -26.63
C LEU A 768 -8.74 -12.70 -25.61
N GLY A 769 -10.02 -12.34 -25.61
CA GLY A 769 -10.54 -11.23 -24.81
C GLY A 769 -9.86 -9.91 -25.17
N MET A 770 -9.25 -9.25 -24.18
CA MET A 770 -8.45 -8.03 -24.35
C MET A 770 -7.01 -8.30 -24.78
N GLY A 771 -6.53 -9.53 -24.62
CA GLY A 771 -5.16 -9.93 -24.88
C GLY A 771 -5.02 -10.67 -26.19
N LYS A 772 -3.79 -11.03 -26.53
CA LYS A 772 -3.48 -11.88 -27.66
C LYS A 772 -2.75 -13.14 -27.20
N LEU A 773 -2.94 -14.23 -27.92
CA LEU A 773 -2.08 -15.40 -27.87
C LEU A 773 -1.14 -15.35 -29.06
N GLN A 774 0.14 -15.63 -28.86
CA GLN A 774 1.11 -15.73 -29.96
C GLN A 774 1.91 -17.02 -29.86
N LEU A 775 2.30 -17.57 -31.02
CA LEU A 775 3.04 -18.83 -31.13
C LEU A 775 4.22 -18.67 -32.09
N ILE A 776 5.39 -19.15 -31.67
CA ILE A 776 6.62 -19.16 -32.46
C ILE A 776 7.24 -20.56 -32.41
N ASP A 777 7.67 -21.08 -33.57
CA ASP A 777 8.44 -22.31 -33.68
C ASP A 777 9.89 -22.12 -33.20
N LEU A 778 10.37 -22.95 -32.27
CA LEU A 778 11.70 -22.79 -31.68
C LEU A 778 12.82 -23.07 -32.67
N ARG A 779 12.65 -24.07 -33.55
CA ARG A 779 13.69 -24.43 -34.51
C ARG A 779 13.91 -23.30 -35.51
N ARG A 780 12.82 -22.73 -36.03
CA ARG A 780 12.89 -21.58 -36.94
C ARG A 780 13.50 -20.36 -36.26
N LEU A 781 13.09 -20.05 -35.02
CA LEU A 781 13.67 -18.96 -34.24
C LEU A 781 15.16 -19.16 -33.98
N TYR A 782 15.58 -20.39 -33.68
CA TYR A 782 16.98 -20.74 -33.44
C TYR A 782 17.84 -20.56 -34.70
N GLU A 783 17.42 -21.12 -35.84
CA GLU A 783 18.17 -21.02 -37.11
C GLU A 783 18.40 -19.56 -37.52
N ILE A 784 17.33 -18.76 -37.54
CA ILE A 784 17.40 -17.34 -37.87
C ILE A 784 18.21 -16.59 -36.82
N GLY A 785 17.96 -16.85 -35.54
CA GLY A 785 18.63 -16.15 -34.44
C GLY A 785 20.14 -16.36 -34.43
N MET A 786 20.59 -17.59 -34.67
CA MET A 786 22.02 -17.91 -34.80
C MET A 786 22.64 -17.22 -36.01
N HIS A 787 21.94 -17.15 -37.14
CA HIS A 787 22.40 -16.39 -38.31
C HIS A 787 22.55 -14.90 -37.98
N LEU A 788 21.52 -14.27 -37.41
CA LEU A 788 21.54 -12.84 -37.08
C LEU A 788 22.62 -12.48 -36.06
N LEU A 789 22.81 -13.29 -35.02
CA LEU A 789 23.87 -13.07 -34.02
C LEU A 789 25.28 -13.29 -34.58
N SER A 790 25.43 -14.15 -35.59
CA SER A 790 26.71 -14.32 -36.27
C SER A 790 27.11 -13.11 -37.12
N GLU A 791 26.12 -12.36 -37.64
CA GLU A 791 26.35 -11.13 -38.38
C GLU A 791 26.52 -9.91 -37.47
N ASP A 792 25.74 -9.83 -36.40
CA ASP A 792 25.75 -8.74 -35.42
C ASP A 792 25.58 -9.30 -34.00
N PRO A 793 26.69 -9.51 -33.25
CA PRO A 793 26.64 -9.98 -31.86
C PRO A 793 25.90 -9.04 -30.90
N CYS A 794 25.68 -7.78 -31.30
CA CYS A 794 25.00 -6.74 -30.52
C CYS A 794 23.55 -6.51 -30.98
N ILE A 795 23.00 -7.39 -31.83
CA ILE A 795 21.64 -7.24 -32.38
C ILE A 795 20.55 -7.20 -31.30
N LEU A 796 20.80 -7.85 -30.15
CA LEU A 796 19.90 -7.87 -28.99
C LEU A 796 20.05 -6.67 -28.05
N LEU A 797 21.11 -5.85 -28.22
CA LEU A 797 21.34 -4.63 -27.45
C LEU A 797 20.69 -3.43 -28.13
N CYS A 798 20.26 -2.41 -27.37
CA CYS A 798 19.71 -1.20 -27.96
C CYS A 798 20.81 -0.25 -28.46
N ASP A 799 20.47 0.61 -29.42
CA ASP A 799 21.39 1.61 -29.99
C ASP A 799 21.33 2.98 -29.30
N ASP A 800 20.55 3.11 -28.21
CA ASP A 800 20.44 4.37 -27.49
C ASP A 800 21.80 4.73 -26.86
N PRO A 801 22.45 5.85 -27.28
CA PRO A 801 23.74 6.26 -26.73
C PRO A 801 23.68 6.61 -25.24
N ASN A 802 22.47 6.85 -24.71
CA ASN A 802 22.24 7.12 -23.30
C ASN A 802 22.05 5.84 -22.47
N CYS A 803 21.88 4.68 -23.10
CA CYS A 803 21.78 3.42 -22.37
C CYS A 803 23.15 3.03 -21.79
N LEU A 804 23.32 3.26 -20.49
CA LEU A 804 24.57 3.04 -19.76
C LEU A 804 25.11 1.61 -19.83
N TYR A 805 24.23 0.62 -20.06
CA TYR A 805 24.61 -0.77 -20.18
C TYR A 805 25.05 -1.11 -21.62
N CYS A 806 24.11 -1.04 -22.58
CA CYS A 806 24.34 -1.46 -23.97
C CYS A 806 25.52 -0.75 -24.65
N ARG A 807 25.74 0.55 -24.38
CA ARG A 807 26.84 1.32 -24.99
C ARG A 807 28.25 0.83 -24.66
N LYS A 808 28.41 -0.08 -23.70
CA LYS A 808 29.71 -0.66 -23.33
C LYS A 808 30.20 -1.72 -24.32
N TYR A 809 29.30 -2.23 -25.15
CA TYR A 809 29.54 -3.38 -26.03
C TYR A 809 29.39 -3.05 -27.52
N HIS A 810 28.90 -1.84 -27.83
CA HIS A 810 29.04 -1.21 -29.15
C HIS A 810 30.38 -0.49 -29.21
#